data_AF-A0A087AQ19-F1
#
_entry.id   AF-A0A087AQ19-F1
#
_cell.length_a   1.000
_cell.length_b   1.000
_cell.length_c   1.000
_cell.angle_alpha   90.00
_cell.angle_beta   90.00
_cell.angle_gamma   90.00
#
_symmetry.space_group_name_H-M   'P 1'
#
loop_
_entity.id
_entity.type
_entity.pdbx_description
1 polymer ?
#
loop_
_entity_poly.entity_id
_entity_poly.type
_entity_poly.pdbx_seq_one_letter_code
_entity_poly.pdbx_strand_id
1 'polypeptide(L)'
;MSVESIQAGKQLPNIAPEIVNHERRPSKPKQTELWVLLAVVAVAFCAFLIVPMALVVIKSFQTGDGAATLSNYGAIIAQPEFLTSVLNSLKVASASALVSVLLAFLLAYTVNCTNVPSGLKKAVCLLTQVPMLLPTITYGFAIIYSFGNQGLITRLFGTQLFDIYGFTGLMIGYVIYTLPTCFLLINNSFQFVDKKFIIVSHIMGDKPWTTFLNTILRPLVGTLAVAFIQAFFLAFTDYGIPTSVGGTYDVLAMTLYNQMLGSIPNFNRGAVIAVFMLIPSILSIILMTVLERYSIRYSKVSQVELPKGPVRDWLCGIGSVLTLACVLSLFAVILVIPFVNEWPFDTSFTLSHITALFTESELSSVYTNSLYVAVMTAIIGCLFAYAAGLVTSRSKLPNWAKRAVDSMSSVINTVPGMVLGIAFLFAFSGSSLQNTFWILIIANIVHYFATPYQMIKDSLTKMNGSWETTAKLMGDNWFKTIVRVVTPNAWPTILQVFGYYFVNAMVTISAVVFLTGARTQVITTEISALQHLAEFDQIFALSILILATNLIVKGVVAAATRERGTVTIRQRVVQVATAAMTVRRDSRLVAAEQASRSGSPDFPLPTTDNRRGRTIFTGTLSGILAVLLVAFGFGAFSGTAAADGQVVIYTNADDEAVTAFQNALNANRFENKYVIQSFGTSELGGKLLAEGKALEADLITMSSYYVDSAQERNHMFADLTDVKSQLLQDSSNSTAPAYRRPTTVQEGAIFYNTTVLRDEGLPVPQSLADLADPIYAGQISVTDMEGSSTGWLMVQAIADAYGTGEEGREILTGIYRNAGPHLQMSGSGPLNSVRSGEVAIGFGLRHQAIADKNEGLPIDYVDPEEGNYSLTESVAVLDKGDRTNPLAQRMAAAIIDAGRPELLRTYPNPLYVGEQAPDNGSANPQVFPEPLTVDLLQAHQDFSEACKREAQGK
;
A
#
# COMPACT_ATOMS: atom_id res chain seq x y z
N MET A 1 -75.84 -36.66 37.59
CA MET A 1 -76.36 -35.56 38.43
C MET A 1 -77.41 -34.81 37.64
N SER A 2 -78.54 -34.56 38.28
CA SER A 2 -79.82 -34.08 37.74
C SER A 2 -79.79 -32.60 37.31
N VAL A 3 -80.81 -32.24 36.51
CA VAL A 3 -81.11 -30.92 35.92
C VAL A 3 -81.35 -29.81 36.96
N GLU A 4 -81.36 -30.14 38.26
CA GLU A 4 -81.51 -29.16 39.36
C GLU A 4 -80.25 -28.36 39.68
N SER A 5 -79.09 -28.72 39.12
CA SER A 5 -77.83 -27.98 39.35
C SER A 5 -77.68 -26.69 38.54
N ILE A 6 -78.59 -26.40 37.60
CA ILE A 6 -78.47 -25.24 36.68
C ILE A 6 -79.21 -23.99 37.18
N GLN A 7 -80.12 -24.09 38.15
CA GLN A 7 -80.90 -22.92 38.61
C GLN A 7 -80.41 -22.25 39.90
N ALA A 8 -79.44 -22.82 40.62
CA ALA A 8 -78.92 -22.22 41.85
C ALA A 8 -77.79 -21.18 41.65
N GLY A 9 -77.32 -20.97 40.40
CA GLY A 9 -76.23 -20.02 40.10
C GLY A 9 -76.64 -18.56 39.89
N LYS A 10 -77.94 -18.23 39.98
CA LYS A 10 -78.47 -16.89 39.64
C LYS A 10 -78.66 -15.91 40.81
N GLN A 11 -78.18 -16.24 42.02
CA GLN A 11 -78.33 -15.38 43.21
C GLN A 11 -77.02 -15.20 44.01
N LEU A 12 -75.92 -14.82 43.35
CA LEU A 12 -74.76 -14.26 44.04
C LEU A 12 -74.44 -12.88 43.47
N PRO A 13 -74.23 -11.85 44.31
CA PRO A 13 -73.87 -10.51 43.87
C PRO A 13 -72.50 -10.54 43.19
N ASN A 14 -72.43 -9.82 42.06
CA ASN A 14 -71.28 -9.72 41.18
C ASN A 14 -70.15 -8.93 41.88
N ILE A 15 -69.35 -9.59 42.72
CA ILE A 15 -68.07 -9.06 43.20
C ILE A 15 -67.04 -9.46 42.15
N ALA A 16 -67.03 -8.74 41.03
CA ALA A 16 -65.86 -8.71 40.18
C ALA A 16 -64.78 -7.92 40.94
N PRO A 17 -63.61 -8.48 41.26
CA PRO A 17 -62.50 -7.65 41.69
C PRO A 17 -62.17 -6.74 40.51
N GLU A 18 -62.29 -5.42 40.74
CA GLU A 18 -61.77 -4.42 39.83
C GLU A 18 -60.25 -4.56 39.84
N ILE A 19 -59.72 -5.44 38.98
CA ILE A 19 -58.29 -5.53 38.70
C ILE A 19 -57.97 -4.25 37.92
N VAL A 20 -57.67 -3.19 38.66
CA VAL A 20 -57.04 -1.99 38.10
C VAL A 20 -55.66 -2.42 37.61
N ASN A 21 -55.59 -2.78 36.33
CA ASN A 21 -54.35 -3.04 35.62
C ASN A 21 -53.52 -1.74 35.58
N HIS A 22 -52.69 -1.53 36.60
CA HIS A 22 -51.64 -0.51 36.58
C HIS A 22 -50.41 -0.92 35.73
N GLU A 23 -50.54 -1.92 34.86
CA GLU A 23 -49.56 -2.15 33.81
C GLU A 23 -49.69 -1.06 32.73
N ARG A 24 -49.13 0.12 33.00
CA ARG A 24 -48.58 0.94 31.93
C ARG A 24 -47.61 0.04 31.19
N ARG A 25 -47.98 -0.45 30.00
CA ARG A 25 -47.04 -1.07 29.05
C ARG A 25 -45.77 -0.21 29.10
N PRO A 26 -44.60 -0.75 29.48
CA PRO A 26 -43.40 0.05 29.48
C PRO A 26 -43.23 0.57 28.06
N SER A 27 -43.31 1.89 27.90
CA SER A 27 -43.04 2.55 26.62
C SER A 27 -41.73 1.98 26.12
N LYS A 28 -41.68 1.46 24.87
CA LYS A 28 -40.44 0.95 24.26
C LYS A 28 -39.32 1.93 24.64
N PRO A 29 -38.27 1.51 25.37
CA PRO A 29 -37.24 2.45 25.79
C PRO A 29 -36.70 3.11 24.54
N LYS A 30 -36.82 4.44 24.46
CA LYS A 30 -36.28 5.21 23.34
C LYS A 30 -34.77 4.99 23.36
N GLN A 31 -34.26 4.17 22.45
CA GLN A 31 -32.82 3.91 22.28
C GLN A 31 -32.17 5.08 21.54
N THR A 32 -32.29 6.31 22.08
CA THR A 32 -31.79 7.54 21.43
C THR A 32 -30.29 7.44 21.15
N GLU A 33 -29.52 6.90 22.10
CA GLU A 33 -28.06 6.72 21.98
C GLU A 33 -27.67 5.87 20.76
N LEU A 34 -28.38 4.78 20.50
CA LEU A 34 -28.13 3.90 19.34
C LEU A 34 -28.55 4.53 18.01
N TRP A 35 -29.59 5.36 18.01
CA TRP A 35 -29.97 6.15 16.83
C TRP A 35 -28.94 7.23 16.51
N VAL A 36 -28.36 7.88 17.53
CA VAL A 36 -27.26 8.84 17.35
C VAL A 36 -26.03 8.13 16.78
N LEU A 37 -25.65 6.97 17.32
CA LEU A 37 -24.54 6.19 16.78
C LEU A 37 -24.77 5.76 15.32
N LEU A 38 -25.98 5.30 14.99
CA LEU A 38 -26.34 4.99 13.61
C LEU A 38 -26.25 6.23 12.71
N ALA A 39 -26.73 7.39 13.17
CA ALA A 39 -26.67 8.63 12.40
C ALA A 39 -25.21 9.06 12.15
N VAL A 40 -24.33 8.98 13.16
CA VAL A 40 -22.90 9.28 13.00
C VAL A 40 -22.25 8.34 11.98
N VAL A 41 -22.48 7.03 12.09
CA VAL A 41 -21.95 6.03 11.15
C VAL A 41 -22.48 6.27 9.74
N ALA A 42 -23.78 6.54 9.59
CA ALA A 42 -24.39 6.79 8.29
C ALA A 42 -23.88 8.09 7.64
N VAL A 43 -23.76 9.19 8.41
CA VAL A 43 -23.23 10.46 7.90
C VAL A 43 -21.78 10.31 7.48
N ALA A 44 -20.96 9.61 8.26
CA ALA A 44 -19.57 9.34 7.91
C ALA A 44 -19.46 8.56 6.58
N PHE A 45 -20.26 7.49 6.40
CA PHE A 45 -20.25 6.75 5.12
C PHE A 45 -20.81 7.56 3.96
N CYS A 46 -21.85 8.37 4.17
CA CYS A 46 -22.34 9.24 3.12
C CYS A 46 -21.26 10.23 2.68
N ALA A 47 -20.61 10.90 3.62
CA ALA A 47 -19.61 11.93 3.35
C ALA A 47 -18.29 11.39 2.79
N PHE A 48 -17.81 10.25 3.30
CA PHE A 48 -16.46 9.74 2.99
C PHE A 48 -16.46 8.48 2.12
N LEU A 49 -17.61 7.99 1.66
CA LEU A 49 -17.68 6.88 0.70
C LEU A 49 -18.65 7.21 -0.43
N ILE A 50 -19.93 7.45 -0.13
CA ILE A 50 -20.96 7.57 -1.18
C ILE A 50 -20.74 8.82 -2.03
N VAL A 51 -20.52 9.98 -1.42
CA VAL A 51 -20.29 11.24 -2.14
C VAL A 51 -19.02 11.18 -3.00
N PRO A 52 -17.84 10.79 -2.47
CA PRO A 52 -16.63 10.62 -3.28
C PRO A 52 -16.83 9.67 -4.46
N MET A 53 -17.46 8.51 -4.24
CA MET A 53 -17.70 7.52 -5.29
C MET A 53 -18.67 8.04 -6.36
N ALA A 54 -19.70 8.80 -5.95
CA ALA A 54 -20.61 9.45 -6.89
C ALA A 54 -19.87 10.49 -7.75
N LEU A 55 -18.92 11.25 -7.18
CA LEU A 55 -18.12 12.22 -7.93
C LEU A 55 -17.23 11.57 -8.99
N VAL A 56 -16.65 10.40 -8.72
CA VAL A 56 -15.90 9.63 -9.73
C VAL A 56 -16.80 9.28 -10.92
N VAL A 57 -18.00 8.75 -10.65
CA VAL A 57 -18.96 8.40 -11.71
C VAL A 57 -19.46 9.66 -12.43
N ILE A 58 -19.68 10.77 -11.74
CA ILE A 58 -20.12 12.02 -12.38
C ILE A 58 -19.02 12.57 -13.30
N LYS A 59 -17.76 12.62 -12.83
CA LYS A 59 -16.63 13.11 -13.62
C LYS A 59 -16.34 12.24 -14.85
N SER A 60 -16.61 10.93 -14.80
CA SER A 60 -16.44 10.07 -15.97
C SER A 60 -17.36 10.46 -17.14
N PHE A 61 -18.52 11.08 -16.84
CA PHE A 61 -19.44 11.62 -17.84
C PHE A 61 -19.23 13.11 -18.17
N GLN A 62 -18.22 13.81 -17.62
CA GLN A 62 -18.03 15.25 -17.86
C GLN A 62 -16.89 15.54 -18.84
N THR A 63 -17.02 16.57 -19.70
CA THR A 63 -15.90 17.17 -20.44
C THR A 63 -15.09 18.13 -19.56
N GLY A 64 -13.96 18.64 -20.06
CA GLY A 64 -13.19 19.70 -19.41
C GLY A 64 -14.03 20.94 -19.07
N ASP A 65 -15.04 21.23 -19.90
CA ASP A 65 -15.98 22.35 -19.72
C ASP A 65 -17.17 22.03 -18.80
N GLY A 66 -17.22 20.81 -18.23
CA GLY A 66 -18.29 20.37 -17.33
C GLY A 66 -19.58 19.87 -17.99
N ALA A 67 -19.64 19.80 -19.33
CA ALA A 67 -20.80 19.28 -20.06
C ALA A 67 -20.88 17.75 -19.97
N ALA A 68 -22.09 17.20 -19.86
CA ALA A 68 -22.30 15.76 -19.81
C ALA A 68 -22.13 15.12 -21.20
N THR A 69 -21.24 14.13 -21.32
CA THR A 69 -20.86 13.45 -22.57
C THR A 69 -20.51 11.97 -22.34
N LEU A 70 -20.58 11.17 -23.40
CA LEU A 70 -20.01 9.82 -23.44
C LEU A 70 -18.69 9.76 -24.24
N SER A 71 -18.18 10.91 -24.71
CA SER A 71 -16.97 10.97 -25.54
C SER A 71 -15.74 10.41 -24.83
N ASN A 72 -15.63 10.58 -23.50
CA ASN A 72 -14.51 10.03 -22.73
C ASN A 72 -14.46 8.50 -22.77
N TYR A 73 -15.62 7.84 -22.70
CA TYR A 73 -15.72 6.39 -22.84
C TYR A 73 -15.33 5.95 -24.25
N GLY A 74 -15.82 6.66 -25.28
CA GLY A 74 -15.43 6.40 -26.67
C GLY A 74 -13.93 6.56 -26.91
N ALA A 75 -13.32 7.61 -26.37
CA ALA A 75 -11.89 7.88 -26.49
C ALA A 75 -11.03 6.80 -25.81
N ILE A 76 -11.40 6.37 -24.61
CA ILE A 76 -10.66 5.34 -23.88
C ILE A 76 -10.82 3.96 -24.50
N ILE A 77 -12.03 3.61 -24.95
CA ILE A 77 -12.26 2.30 -25.60
C ILE A 77 -11.58 2.24 -26.98
N ALA A 78 -11.44 3.38 -27.66
CA ALA A 78 -10.73 3.46 -28.94
C ALA A 78 -9.20 3.31 -28.80
N GLN A 79 -8.65 3.54 -27.61
CA GLN A 79 -7.23 3.35 -27.33
C GLN A 79 -6.90 1.85 -27.23
N PRO A 80 -6.02 1.31 -28.10
CA PRO A 80 -5.62 -0.09 -28.04
C PRO A 80 -4.96 -0.46 -26.70
N GLU A 81 -4.22 0.49 -26.10
CA GLU A 81 -3.49 0.31 -24.85
C GLU A 81 -4.42 0.04 -23.66
N PHE A 82 -5.63 0.61 -23.70
CA PHE A 82 -6.64 0.38 -22.68
C PHE A 82 -7.14 -1.07 -22.68
N LEU A 83 -7.46 -1.63 -23.86
CA LEU A 83 -7.93 -3.01 -23.93
C LEU A 83 -6.82 -4.01 -23.58
N THR A 84 -5.58 -3.73 -23.98
CA THR A 84 -4.42 -4.56 -23.60
C THR A 84 -4.20 -4.53 -22.09
N SER A 85 -4.25 -3.37 -21.45
CA SER A 85 -4.05 -3.27 -19.98
C SER A 85 -5.16 -3.98 -19.19
N VAL A 86 -6.42 -3.90 -19.63
CA VAL A 86 -7.53 -4.68 -19.03
C VAL A 86 -7.28 -6.19 -19.17
N LEU A 87 -6.95 -6.67 -20.37
CA LEU A 87 -6.70 -8.10 -20.62
C LEU A 87 -5.45 -8.60 -19.87
N ASN A 88 -4.40 -7.80 -19.81
CA ASN A 88 -3.18 -8.09 -19.09
C ASN A 88 -3.44 -8.26 -17.58
N SER A 89 -4.20 -7.32 -17.00
CA SER A 89 -4.62 -7.37 -15.60
C SER A 89 -5.44 -8.63 -15.33
N LEU A 90 -6.39 -8.98 -16.20
CA LEU A 90 -7.20 -10.19 -16.08
C LEU A 90 -6.35 -11.47 -16.17
N LYS A 91 -5.41 -11.55 -17.11
CA LYS A 91 -4.53 -12.71 -17.31
C LYS A 91 -3.63 -12.93 -16.09
N VAL A 92 -2.88 -11.91 -15.68
CA VAL A 92 -1.95 -12.01 -14.55
C VAL A 92 -2.68 -12.27 -13.23
N ALA A 93 -3.79 -11.57 -12.96
CA ALA A 93 -4.56 -11.77 -11.73
C ALA A 93 -5.17 -13.17 -11.66
N SER A 94 -5.66 -13.72 -12.78
CA SER A 94 -6.24 -15.07 -12.81
C SER A 94 -5.18 -16.15 -12.63
N ALA A 95 -4.03 -16.01 -13.29
CA ALA A 95 -2.92 -16.95 -13.19
C ALA A 95 -2.33 -16.96 -11.76
N SER A 96 -2.05 -15.79 -11.19
CA SER A 96 -1.53 -15.67 -9.83
C SER A 96 -2.53 -16.16 -8.78
N ALA A 97 -3.82 -15.88 -8.94
CA ALA A 97 -4.86 -16.39 -8.04
C ALA A 97 -4.95 -17.92 -8.06
N LEU A 98 -4.87 -18.54 -9.25
CA LEU A 98 -4.90 -19.99 -9.39
C LEU A 98 -3.71 -20.64 -8.67
N VAL A 99 -2.50 -20.15 -8.95
CA VAL A 99 -1.27 -20.66 -8.33
C VAL A 99 -1.31 -20.48 -6.81
N SER A 100 -1.75 -19.32 -6.33
CA SER A 100 -1.85 -19.02 -4.90
C SER A 100 -2.82 -19.92 -4.17
N VAL A 101 -3.98 -20.22 -4.77
CA VAL A 101 -4.95 -21.16 -4.19
C VAL A 101 -4.39 -22.58 -4.13
N LEU A 102 -3.67 -23.02 -5.17
CA LEU A 102 -3.05 -24.34 -5.19
C LEU A 102 -1.97 -24.48 -4.09
N LEU A 103 -1.09 -23.48 -3.98
CA LEU A 103 -0.04 -23.44 -2.94
C LEU A 103 -0.64 -23.31 -1.54
N ALA A 104 -1.62 -22.43 -1.35
CA ALA A 104 -2.32 -22.28 -0.08
C ALA A 104 -3.07 -23.55 0.33
N PHE A 105 -3.69 -24.26 -0.63
CA PHE A 105 -4.32 -25.55 -0.39
C PHE A 105 -3.30 -26.59 0.03
N LEU A 106 -2.13 -26.67 -0.62
CA LEU A 106 -1.05 -27.56 -0.22
C LEU A 106 -0.61 -27.29 1.24
N LEU A 107 -0.35 -26.03 1.59
CA LEU A 107 0.06 -25.63 2.94
C LEU A 107 -1.02 -25.94 3.99
N ALA A 108 -2.28 -25.61 3.70
CA ALA A 108 -3.41 -25.87 4.60
C ALA A 108 -3.70 -27.37 4.75
N TYR A 109 -3.55 -28.15 3.68
CA TYR A 109 -3.67 -29.60 3.68
C TYR A 109 -2.57 -30.22 4.56
N THR A 110 -1.34 -29.75 4.45
CA THR A 110 -0.22 -30.19 5.31
C THR A 110 -0.54 -29.94 6.78
N VAL A 111 -1.02 -28.75 7.15
CA VAL A 111 -1.35 -28.44 8.54
C VAL A 111 -2.48 -29.32 9.09
N ASN A 112 -3.55 -29.53 8.33
CA ASN A 112 -4.80 -30.12 8.82
C ASN A 112 -4.95 -31.63 8.60
N CYS A 113 -4.37 -32.18 7.52
CA CYS A 113 -4.63 -33.55 7.08
C CYS A 113 -3.41 -34.49 7.16
N THR A 114 -2.22 -33.98 7.53
CA THR A 114 -0.99 -34.79 7.65
C THR A 114 -0.50 -34.90 9.09
N ASN A 115 0.35 -35.88 9.38
CA ASN A 115 0.97 -36.09 10.69
C ASN A 115 2.39 -35.50 10.81
N VAL A 116 2.70 -34.45 10.04
CA VAL A 116 4.00 -33.77 10.14
C VAL A 116 4.26 -33.19 11.55
N PRO A 117 5.54 -32.98 11.95
CA PRO A 117 5.90 -32.48 13.27
C PRO A 117 5.15 -31.20 13.63
N SER A 118 4.74 -31.09 14.90
CA SER A 118 3.98 -29.92 15.38
C SER A 118 4.75 -28.59 15.23
N GLY A 119 6.08 -28.64 15.24
CA GLY A 119 6.95 -27.50 14.92
C GLY A 119 6.76 -27.02 13.49
N LEU A 120 6.80 -27.93 12.51
CA LEU A 120 6.58 -27.58 11.10
C LEU A 120 5.18 -27.01 10.87
N LYS A 121 4.14 -27.56 11.49
CA LYS A 121 2.77 -27.00 11.39
C LYS A 121 2.70 -25.56 11.88
N LYS A 122 3.35 -25.26 13.01
CA LYS A 122 3.42 -23.88 13.55
C LYS A 122 4.24 -22.97 12.63
N ALA A 123 5.35 -23.46 12.10
CA ALA A 123 6.18 -22.72 11.15
C ALA A 123 5.40 -22.37 9.88
N VAL A 124 4.68 -23.34 9.28
CA VAL A 124 3.80 -23.10 8.12
C VAL A 124 2.77 -22.01 8.46
N CYS A 125 2.05 -22.13 9.57
CA CYS A 125 1.06 -21.12 9.95
C CYS A 125 1.65 -19.72 10.15
N LEU A 126 2.87 -19.60 10.68
CA LEU A 126 3.50 -18.31 11.01
C LEU A 126 4.20 -17.70 9.80
N LEU A 127 5.04 -18.47 9.11
CA LEU A 127 5.87 -18.02 7.99
C LEU A 127 5.03 -17.65 6.77
N THR A 128 3.92 -18.37 6.52
CA THR A 128 2.99 -18.04 5.41
C THR A 128 2.32 -16.68 5.60
N GLN A 129 2.29 -16.13 6.81
CA GLN A 129 1.67 -14.82 7.10
C GLN A 129 2.65 -13.64 7.09
N VAL A 130 3.96 -13.89 7.03
CA VAL A 130 4.97 -12.83 7.04
C VAL A 130 4.82 -11.87 5.85
N PRO A 131 4.46 -12.33 4.62
CA PRO A 131 4.20 -11.42 3.51
C PRO A 131 2.97 -10.52 3.63
N MET A 132 2.21 -10.61 4.72
CA MET A 132 1.14 -9.64 4.97
C MET A 132 1.65 -8.38 5.70
N LEU A 133 2.94 -8.34 6.07
CA LEU A 133 3.50 -7.32 6.96
C LEU A 133 4.35 -6.26 6.24
N LEU A 134 4.50 -6.37 4.91
CA LEU A 134 5.27 -5.44 4.08
C LEU A 134 4.40 -4.84 2.98
N PRO A 135 4.73 -3.61 2.52
CA PRO A 135 4.14 -2.98 1.34
C PRO A 135 4.28 -3.83 0.08
N THR A 136 3.32 -3.73 -0.84
CA THR A 136 3.34 -4.50 -2.08
C THR A 136 4.49 -4.09 -3.01
N ILE A 137 4.82 -2.79 -3.03
CA ILE A 137 5.94 -2.23 -3.79
C ILE A 137 7.29 -2.84 -3.40
N THR A 138 7.48 -3.18 -2.11
CA THR A 138 8.69 -3.85 -1.62
C THR A 138 8.90 -5.21 -2.29
N TYR A 139 7.83 -5.93 -2.66
CA TYR A 139 7.98 -7.23 -3.30
C TYR A 139 8.55 -7.14 -4.70
N GLY A 140 8.20 -6.11 -5.45
CA GLY A 140 8.77 -5.95 -6.78
C GLY A 140 10.27 -5.69 -6.73
N PHE A 141 10.72 -4.79 -5.84
CA PHE A 141 12.15 -4.59 -5.61
C PHE A 141 12.85 -5.85 -5.09
N ALA A 142 12.23 -6.59 -4.18
CA ALA A 142 12.77 -7.85 -3.71
C ALA A 142 12.94 -8.86 -4.86
N ILE A 143 12.05 -8.88 -5.87
CA ILE A 143 12.18 -9.72 -7.06
C ILE A 143 13.36 -9.26 -7.91
N ILE A 144 13.48 -7.96 -8.20
CA ILE A 144 14.57 -7.39 -9.00
C ILE A 144 15.93 -7.74 -8.36
N TYR A 145 16.08 -7.47 -7.07
CA TYR A 145 17.33 -7.71 -6.34
C TYR A 145 17.58 -9.19 -6.03
N SER A 146 16.58 -10.06 -6.15
CA SER A 146 16.78 -11.52 -6.01
C SER A 146 17.12 -12.17 -7.35
N PHE A 147 16.33 -11.90 -8.38
CA PHE A 147 16.30 -12.65 -9.64
C PHE A 147 16.73 -11.84 -10.88
N GLY A 148 17.06 -10.54 -10.73
CA GLY A 148 17.63 -9.74 -11.83
C GLY A 148 19.04 -10.19 -12.21
N ASN A 149 19.64 -9.57 -13.23
CA ASN A 149 20.95 -9.97 -13.78
C ASN A 149 22.06 -10.03 -12.72
N GLN A 150 22.06 -9.06 -11.79
CA GLN A 150 22.98 -9.02 -10.64
C GLN A 150 22.30 -9.39 -9.31
N GLY A 151 21.16 -10.08 -9.35
CA GLY A 151 20.41 -10.44 -8.16
C GLY A 151 21.13 -11.45 -7.27
N LEU A 152 20.79 -11.47 -5.97
CA LEU A 152 21.39 -12.36 -4.97
C LEU A 152 21.28 -13.84 -5.37
N ILE A 153 20.12 -14.25 -5.90
CA ILE A 153 19.85 -15.63 -6.32
C ILE A 153 20.54 -15.90 -7.67
N THR A 154 20.48 -14.96 -8.61
CA THR A 154 21.16 -15.07 -9.91
C THR A 154 22.66 -15.27 -9.76
N ARG A 155 23.32 -14.49 -8.88
CA ARG A 155 24.75 -14.65 -8.56
C ARG A 155 25.08 -16.00 -7.92
N LEU A 156 24.15 -16.57 -7.13
CA LEU A 156 24.33 -17.89 -6.52
C LEU A 156 24.25 -19.04 -7.53
N PHE A 157 23.39 -18.92 -8.54
CA PHE A 157 23.20 -19.93 -9.58
C PHE A 157 24.06 -19.72 -10.84
N GLY A 158 24.63 -18.53 -11.02
CA GLY A 158 25.50 -18.16 -12.14
C GLY A 158 24.76 -17.82 -13.43
N THR A 159 23.44 -17.99 -13.49
CA THR A 159 22.59 -17.61 -14.63
C THR A 159 21.24 -17.09 -14.16
N GLN A 160 20.63 -16.19 -14.93
CA GLN A 160 19.27 -15.73 -14.69
C GLN A 160 18.29 -16.85 -15.04
N LEU A 161 17.40 -17.19 -14.10
CA LEU A 161 16.51 -18.35 -14.24
C LEU A 161 15.32 -18.08 -15.18
N PHE A 162 14.86 -16.84 -15.25
CA PHE A 162 13.72 -16.40 -16.05
C PHE A 162 13.74 -14.87 -16.17
N ASP A 163 13.04 -14.34 -17.17
CA ASP A 163 12.82 -12.90 -17.31
C ASP A 163 11.94 -12.40 -16.14
N ILE A 164 12.48 -11.42 -15.42
CA ILE A 164 11.83 -10.82 -14.26
C ILE A 164 10.81 -9.76 -14.66
N TYR A 165 11.00 -9.07 -15.78
CA TYR A 165 10.10 -7.98 -16.15
C TYR A 165 8.86 -8.52 -16.87
N GLY A 166 7.71 -7.90 -16.62
CA GLY A 166 6.45 -8.29 -17.23
C GLY A 166 5.76 -9.47 -16.55
N PHE A 167 5.12 -10.35 -17.33
CA PHE A 167 4.13 -11.32 -16.82
C PHE A 167 4.67 -12.21 -15.68
N THR A 168 5.88 -12.73 -15.81
CA THR A 168 6.46 -13.70 -14.86
C THR A 168 6.77 -13.07 -13.51
N GLY A 169 7.45 -11.92 -13.48
CA GLY A 169 7.73 -11.21 -12.23
C GLY A 169 6.46 -10.73 -11.54
N LEU A 170 5.50 -10.19 -12.30
CA LEU A 170 4.18 -9.82 -11.76
C LEU A 170 3.48 -11.03 -11.13
N MET A 171 3.49 -12.19 -11.80
CA MET A 171 2.88 -13.41 -11.27
C MET A 171 3.55 -13.86 -9.97
N ILE A 172 4.89 -13.86 -9.89
CA ILE A 172 5.63 -14.25 -8.68
C ILE A 172 5.32 -13.30 -7.52
N GLY A 173 5.35 -11.99 -7.77
CA GLY A 173 5.04 -10.97 -6.76
C GLY A 173 3.62 -11.14 -6.23
N TYR A 174 2.64 -11.32 -7.11
CA TYR A 174 1.25 -11.53 -6.73
C TYR A 174 1.01 -12.85 -6.00
N VAL A 175 1.72 -13.92 -6.37
CA VAL A 175 1.61 -15.19 -5.63
C VAL A 175 2.05 -14.98 -4.19
N ILE A 176 3.16 -14.30 -3.96
CA ILE A 176 3.69 -14.06 -2.62
C ILE A 176 2.76 -13.15 -1.81
N TYR A 177 2.23 -12.11 -2.43
CA TYR A 177 1.30 -11.18 -1.80
C TYR A 177 -0.05 -11.82 -1.45
N THR A 178 -0.61 -12.64 -2.33
CA THR A 178 -1.97 -13.20 -2.15
C THR A 178 -2.00 -14.53 -1.41
N LEU A 179 -0.88 -15.27 -1.35
CA LEU A 179 -0.75 -16.56 -0.64
C LEU A 179 -1.18 -16.51 0.84
N PRO A 180 -0.79 -15.51 1.67
CA PRO A 180 -1.22 -15.41 3.06
C PRO A 180 -2.75 -15.39 3.19
N THR A 181 -3.41 -14.60 2.35
CA THR A 181 -4.87 -14.41 2.36
C THR A 181 -5.59 -15.69 1.96
N CYS A 182 -5.15 -16.36 0.88
CA CYS A 182 -5.67 -17.66 0.48
C CYS A 182 -5.47 -18.73 1.58
N PHE A 183 -4.28 -18.79 2.16
CA PHE A 183 -3.95 -19.75 3.21
C PHE A 183 -4.85 -19.57 4.42
N LEU A 184 -5.06 -18.34 4.89
CA LEU A 184 -5.93 -18.07 6.04
C LEU A 184 -7.38 -18.51 5.78
N LEU A 185 -7.95 -18.18 4.62
CA LEU A 185 -9.31 -18.61 4.24
C LEU A 185 -9.44 -20.13 4.20
N ILE A 186 -8.54 -20.80 3.48
CA ILE A 186 -8.59 -22.25 3.27
C ILE A 186 -8.31 -22.99 4.59
N ASN A 187 -7.28 -22.58 5.35
CA ASN A 187 -6.92 -23.19 6.64
C ASN A 187 -8.05 -23.05 7.68
N ASN A 188 -8.75 -21.91 7.70
CA ASN A 188 -9.89 -21.73 8.60
C ASN A 188 -11.05 -22.67 8.24
N SER A 189 -11.39 -22.82 6.95
CA SER A 189 -12.42 -23.78 6.52
C SER A 189 -12.02 -25.24 6.76
N PHE A 190 -10.75 -25.59 6.62
CA PHE A 190 -10.26 -26.95 6.88
C PHE A 190 -10.52 -27.43 8.32
N GLN A 191 -10.54 -26.54 9.30
CA GLN A 191 -10.81 -26.89 10.72
C GLN A 191 -12.25 -27.39 10.94
N PHE A 192 -13.16 -27.08 10.01
CA PHE A 192 -14.57 -27.44 10.06
C PHE A 192 -14.90 -28.72 9.28
N VAL A 193 -14.00 -29.21 8.42
CA VAL A 193 -14.20 -30.46 7.68
C VAL A 193 -14.16 -31.65 8.66
N ASP A 194 -15.20 -32.50 8.65
CA ASP A 194 -15.22 -33.70 9.51
C ASP A 194 -14.31 -34.80 8.93
N LYS A 195 -13.16 -34.99 9.59
CA LYS A 195 -12.14 -35.97 9.21
C LYS A 195 -12.60 -37.41 9.39
N LYS A 196 -13.71 -37.68 10.10
CA LYS A 196 -14.26 -39.04 10.25
C LYS A 196 -14.66 -39.66 8.91
N PHE A 197 -15.10 -38.85 7.95
CA PHE A 197 -15.44 -39.33 6.62
C PHE A 197 -14.24 -39.96 5.90
N ILE A 198 -13.00 -39.61 6.25
CA ILE A 198 -11.79 -40.26 5.73
C ILE A 198 -11.74 -41.72 6.18
N ILE A 199 -12.04 -41.97 7.46
CA ILE A 199 -12.07 -43.32 8.05
C ILE A 199 -13.24 -44.11 7.47
N VAL A 200 -14.42 -43.51 7.36
CA VAL A 200 -15.62 -44.14 6.78
C VAL A 200 -15.38 -44.54 5.32
N SER A 201 -14.84 -43.63 4.50
CA SER A 201 -14.50 -43.89 3.09
C SER A 201 -13.49 -45.03 2.97
N HIS A 202 -12.50 -45.10 3.87
CA HIS A 202 -11.54 -46.21 3.90
C HIS A 202 -12.20 -47.56 4.26
N ILE A 203 -13.13 -47.57 5.23
CA ILE A 203 -13.91 -48.77 5.59
C ILE A 203 -14.82 -49.22 4.43
N MET A 204 -15.36 -48.28 3.64
CA MET A 204 -16.18 -48.55 2.46
C MET A 204 -15.37 -49.08 1.26
N GLY A 205 -14.04 -49.17 1.37
CA GLY A 205 -13.17 -49.67 0.30
C GLY A 205 -12.90 -48.65 -0.81
N ASP A 206 -13.16 -47.36 -0.58
CA ASP A 206 -12.86 -46.32 -1.55
C ASP A 206 -11.34 -46.19 -1.79
N LYS A 207 -10.97 -45.86 -3.03
CA LYS A 207 -9.58 -45.54 -3.38
C LYS A 207 -9.17 -44.20 -2.77
N PRO A 208 -7.87 -43.99 -2.42
CA PRO A 208 -7.40 -42.74 -1.80
C PRO A 208 -7.76 -41.46 -2.56
N TRP A 209 -7.77 -41.51 -3.90
CA TRP A 209 -8.18 -40.37 -4.74
C TRP A 209 -9.67 -40.04 -4.60
N THR A 210 -10.53 -41.06 -4.56
CA THR A 210 -11.97 -40.91 -4.33
C THR A 210 -12.24 -40.36 -2.93
N THR A 211 -11.51 -40.86 -1.92
CA THR A 211 -11.58 -40.34 -0.54
C THR A 211 -11.18 -38.87 -0.49
N PHE A 212 -10.08 -38.47 -1.16
CA PHE A 212 -9.63 -37.08 -1.23
C PHE A 212 -10.68 -36.18 -1.91
N LEU A 213 -11.18 -36.56 -3.08
CA LEU A 213 -12.16 -35.79 -3.85
C LEU A 213 -13.46 -35.58 -3.06
N ASN A 214 -14.03 -36.66 -2.52
CA ASN A 214 -15.35 -36.59 -1.87
C ASN A 214 -15.30 -36.02 -0.45
N THR A 215 -14.23 -36.30 0.30
CA THR A 215 -14.15 -35.93 1.73
C THR A 215 -13.46 -34.59 1.96
N ILE A 216 -12.52 -34.21 1.11
CA ILE A 216 -11.68 -33.02 1.32
C ILE A 216 -11.98 -31.97 0.26
N LEU A 217 -11.82 -32.31 -1.03
CA LEU A 217 -11.92 -31.30 -2.08
C LEU A 217 -13.35 -30.77 -2.25
N ARG A 218 -14.34 -31.66 -2.45
CA ARG A 218 -15.74 -31.28 -2.72
C ARG A 218 -16.34 -30.40 -1.62
N PRO A 219 -16.12 -30.67 -0.31
CA PRO A 219 -16.53 -29.77 0.76
C PRO A 219 -15.88 -28.38 0.72
N LEU A 220 -14.67 -28.29 0.19
CA LEU A 220 -13.87 -27.07 0.15
C LEU A 220 -14.01 -26.27 -1.15
N VAL A 221 -14.64 -26.79 -2.21
CA VAL A 221 -14.77 -26.09 -3.50
C VAL A 221 -15.33 -24.67 -3.34
N GLY A 222 -16.34 -24.47 -2.49
CA GLY A 222 -16.89 -23.13 -2.22
C GLY A 222 -15.87 -22.19 -1.57
N THR A 223 -15.08 -22.68 -0.61
CA THR A 223 -14.00 -21.89 0.00
C THR A 223 -12.87 -21.63 -0.99
N LEU A 224 -12.48 -22.61 -1.81
CA LEU A 224 -11.43 -22.45 -2.82
C LEU A 224 -11.83 -21.40 -3.86
N ALA A 225 -13.10 -21.38 -4.27
CA ALA A 225 -13.62 -20.37 -5.18
C ALA A 225 -13.63 -18.98 -4.54
N VAL A 226 -14.02 -18.84 -3.27
CA VAL A 226 -13.91 -17.56 -2.53
C VAL A 226 -12.45 -17.11 -2.40
N ALA A 227 -11.53 -18.03 -2.08
CA ALA A 227 -10.10 -17.72 -1.99
C ALA A 227 -9.50 -17.32 -3.34
N PHE A 228 -9.93 -17.95 -4.44
CA PHE A 228 -9.54 -17.57 -5.80
C PHE A 228 -10.00 -16.14 -6.13
N ILE A 229 -11.28 -15.84 -5.91
CA ILE A 229 -11.83 -14.51 -6.21
C ILE A 229 -11.16 -13.44 -5.35
N GLN A 230 -10.86 -13.74 -4.08
CA GLN A 230 -10.16 -12.80 -3.20
C GLN A 230 -8.74 -12.51 -3.70
N ALA A 231 -7.98 -13.55 -4.08
CA ALA A 231 -6.64 -13.38 -4.63
C ALA A 231 -6.65 -12.64 -5.97
N PHE A 232 -7.59 -12.99 -6.84
CA PHE A 232 -7.80 -12.32 -8.12
C PHE A 232 -8.05 -10.83 -7.92
N PHE A 233 -8.98 -10.48 -7.03
CA PHE A 233 -9.32 -9.08 -6.74
C PHE A 233 -8.10 -8.32 -6.17
N LEU A 234 -7.37 -8.95 -5.26
CA LEU A 234 -6.20 -8.37 -4.62
C LEU A 234 -5.05 -8.13 -5.62
N ALA A 235 -4.85 -9.03 -6.58
CA ALA A 235 -3.86 -8.87 -7.66
C ALA A 235 -4.33 -7.91 -8.76
N PHE A 236 -5.61 -7.88 -9.10
CA PHE A 236 -6.17 -7.03 -10.15
C PHE A 236 -6.13 -5.53 -9.79
N THR A 237 -6.19 -5.21 -8.50
CA THR A 237 -6.30 -3.84 -7.99
C THR A 237 -5.01 -3.27 -7.42
N ASP A 238 -3.96 -4.08 -7.33
CA ASP A 238 -2.68 -3.64 -6.78
C ASP A 238 -1.93 -2.75 -7.76
N TYR A 239 -1.22 -1.78 -7.18
CA TYR A 239 -0.38 -0.82 -7.89
C TYR A 239 1.10 -1.03 -7.58
N GLY A 240 1.44 -1.50 -6.36
CA GLY A 240 2.82 -1.55 -5.88
C GLY A 240 3.71 -2.55 -6.63
N ILE A 241 3.23 -3.77 -6.89
CA ILE A 241 4.04 -4.76 -7.64
C ILE A 241 4.22 -4.34 -9.10
N PRO A 242 3.17 -3.86 -9.81
CA PRO A 242 3.32 -3.39 -11.19
C PRO A 242 4.25 -2.21 -11.39
N THR A 243 4.22 -1.21 -10.49
CA THR A 243 5.07 -0.02 -10.66
C THR A 243 6.56 -0.34 -10.62
N SER A 244 6.93 -1.45 -9.96
CA SER A 244 8.33 -1.85 -9.80
C SER A 244 8.77 -2.89 -10.85
N VAL A 245 7.98 -3.92 -11.16
CA VAL A 245 8.39 -5.06 -12.01
C VAL A 245 7.57 -5.20 -13.30
N GLY A 246 6.63 -4.28 -13.54
CA GLY A 246 5.76 -4.31 -14.72
C GLY A 246 6.51 -4.19 -16.05
N GLY A 247 7.58 -3.40 -16.10
CA GLY A 247 8.30 -3.12 -17.35
C GLY A 247 7.33 -2.64 -18.44
N THR A 248 7.34 -3.30 -19.59
CA THR A 248 6.44 -3.01 -20.73
C THR A 248 5.05 -3.67 -20.61
N TYR A 249 4.77 -4.37 -19.51
CA TYR A 249 3.50 -5.07 -19.31
C TYR A 249 2.49 -4.18 -18.58
N ASP A 250 1.75 -3.40 -19.34
CA ASP A 250 0.76 -2.48 -18.76
C ASP A 250 -0.38 -3.22 -18.10
N VAL A 251 -0.70 -2.78 -16.88
CA VAL A 251 -1.87 -3.21 -16.12
C VAL A 251 -2.74 -2.01 -15.79
N LEU A 252 -4.02 -2.26 -15.59
CA LEU A 252 -5.07 -1.24 -15.47
C LEU A 252 -4.82 -0.28 -14.29
N ALA A 253 -4.20 -0.77 -13.21
CA ALA A 253 -3.83 0.07 -12.06
C ALA A 253 -2.75 1.10 -12.41
N MET A 254 -1.76 0.72 -13.24
CA MET A 254 -0.74 1.63 -13.74
C MET A 254 -1.33 2.63 -14.73
N THR A 255 -2.19 2.17 -15.64
CA THR A 255 -2.89 3.07 -16.57
C THR A 255 -3.74 4.09 -15.81
N LEU A 256 -4.39 3.69 -14.72
CA LEU A 256 -5.12 4.61 -13.85
C LEU A 256 -4.20 5.64 -13.19
N TYR A 257 -3.03 5.20 -12.70
CA TYR A 257 -2.03 6.08 -12.11
C TYR A 257 -1.50 7.09 -13.13
N ASN A 258 -1.02 6.64 -14.30
CA ASN A 258 -0.47 7.49 -15.35
C ASN A 258 -1.51 8.51 -15.87
N GLN A 259 -2.79 8.14 -15.95
CA GLN A 259 -3.82 9.09 -16.40
C GLN A 259 -4.16 10.16 -15.34
N MET A 260 -3.84 9.93 -14.07
CA MET A 260 -4.15 10.83 -12.95
C MET A 260 -2.95 11.64 -12.48
N LEU A 261 -1.76 11.05 -12.51
CA LEU A 261 -0.49 11.58 -11.99
C LEU A 261 0.66 11.44 -13.02
N GLY A 262 0.37 11.11 -14.27
CA GLY A 262 1.37 11.14 -15.33
C GLY A 262 1.63 12.56 -15.84
N SER A 263 2.45 12.63 -16.88
CA SER A 263 2.95 13.88 -17.50
C SER A 263 1.82 14.85 -17.86
N ILE A 264 0.74 14.34 -18.44
CA ILE A 264 -0.42 15.13 -18.82
C ILE A 264 -1.67 14.54 -18.15
N PRO A 265 -2.05 15.01 -16.95
CA PRO A 265 -3.13 14.43 -16.19
C PRO A 265 -4.48 14.70 -16.86
N ASN A 266 -5.27 13.65 -17.03
CA ASN A 266 -6.62 13.74 -17.55
C ASN A 266 -7.62 13.10 -16.59
N PHE A 267 -8.11 13.91 -15.65
CA PHE A 267 -9.02 13.49 -14.58
C PHE A 267 -10.31 12.83 -15.07
N ASN A 268 -10.85 13.27 -16.20
CA ASN A 268 -12.09 12.73 -16.73
C ASN A 268 -11.87 11.32 -17.32
N ARG A 269 -10.75 11.12 -18.03
CA ARG A 269 -10.32 9.81 -18.53
C ARG A 269 -9.91 8.87 -17.39
N GLY A 270 -9.18 9.36 -16.40
CA GLY A 270 -8.85 8.61 -15.18
C GLY A 270 -10.10 8.16 -14.42
N ALA A 271 -11.15 8.99 -14.35
CA ALA A 271 -12.44 8.62 -13.77
C ALA A 271 -13.13 7.48 -14.53
N VAL A 272 -13.03 7.44 -15.87
CA VAL A 272 -13.54 6.33 -16.69
C VAL A 272 -12.80 5.03 -16.34
N ILE A 273 -11.47 5.06 -16.26
CA ILE A 273 -10.65 3.89 -15.89
C ILE A 273 -11.01 3.41 -14.47
N ALA A 274 -11.19 4.34 -13.52
CA ALA A 274 -11.63 4.01 -12.17
C ALA A 274 -13.00 3.30 -12.16
N VAL A 275 -13.95 3.73 -13.00
CA VAL A 275 -15.24 3.03 -13.17
C VAL A 275 -15.04 1.63 -13.73
N PHE A 276 -14.14 1.44 -14.71
CA PHE A 276 -13.82 0.10 -15.21
C PHE A 276 -13.19 -0.81 -14.15
N MET A 277 -12.37 -0.27 -13.25
CA MET A 277 -11.84 -1.04 -12.11
C MET A 277 -12.93 -1.48 -11.11
N LEU A 278 -14.05 -0.74 -11.00
CA LEU A 278 -15.17 -1.13 -10.14
C LEU A 278 -15.95 -2.35 -10.69
N ILE A 279 -15.98 -2.55 -12.01
CA ILE A 279 -16.80 -3.61 -12.63
C ILE A 279 -16.39 -5.02 -12.16
N PRO A 280 -15.11 -5.45 -12.25
CA PRO A 280 -14.68 -6.75 -11.75
C PRO A 280 -14.89 -6.92 -10.25
N SER A 281 -14.83 -5.82 -9.50
CA SER A 281 -15.00 -5.79 -8.05
C SER A 281 -16.45 -6.08 -7.63
N ILE A 282 -17.41 -5.45 -8.31
CA ILE A 282 -18.84 -5.73 -8.15
C ILE A 282 -19.15 -7.18 -8.53
N LEU A 283 -18.60 -7.65 -9.67
CA LEU A 283 -18.79 -9.02 -10.13
C LEU A 283 -18.22 -10.05 -9.14
N SER A 284 -17.02 -9.80 -8.62
CA SER A 284 -16.35 -10.63 -7.62
C SER A 284 -17.20 -10.81 -6.37
N ILE A 285 -17.86 -9.74 -5.90
CA ILE A 285 -18.69 -9.81 -4.70
C ILE A 285 -20.04 -10.46 -4.94
N ILE A 286 -20.67 -10.25 -6.10
CA ILE A 286 -21.86 -11.01 -6.48
C ILE A 286 -21.53 -12.51 -6.48
N LEU A 287 -20.40 -12.87 -7.07
CA LEU A 287 -19.95 -14.27 -7.15
C LEU A 287 -19.60 -14.83 -5.76
N MET A 288 -18.86 -14.09 -4.93
CA MET A 288 -18.58 -14.47 -3.54
C MET A 288 -19.87 -14.70 -2.74
N THR A 289 -20.84 -13.79 -2.83
CA THR A 289 -22.12 -13.89 -2.10
C THR A 289 -22.92 -15.12 -2.55
N VAL A 290 -22.84 -15.49 -3.82
CA VAL A 290 -23.46 -16.72 -4.34
C VAL A 290 -22.72 -17.94 -3.81
N LEU A 291 -21.38 -17.96 -3.87
CA LEU A 291 -20.54 -19.07 -3.46
C LEU A 291 -20.55 -19.32 -1.94
N GLU A 292 -20.69 -18.27 -1.13
CA GLU A 292 -20.83 -18.38 0.32
C GLU A 292 -22.03 -19.24 0.73
N ARG A 293 -23.12 -19.28 -0.07
CA ARG A 293 -24.26 -20.16 0.19
C ARG A 293 -23.91 -21.64 0.10
N TYR A 294 -22.88 -21.97 -0.67
CA TYR A 294 -22.37 -23.32 -0.85
C TYR A 294 -21.21 -23.64 0.09
N SER A 295 -20.69 -22.65 0.83
CA SER A 295 -19.64 -22.84 1.83
C SER A 295 -20.21 -23.47 3.10
N ILE A 296 -19.50 -24.45 3.67
CA ILE A 296 -20.10 -25.27 4.71
C ILE A 296 -19.99 -24.62 6.09
N ARG A 297 -21.14 -24.36 6.71
CA ARG A 297 -21.24 -23.94 8.11
C ARG A 297 -21.29 -25.14 9.05
N TYR A 298 -20.14 -25.75 9.37
CA TYR A 298 -20.09 -26.69 10.50
C TYR A 298 -19.86 -25.93 11.81
N SER A 299 -20.59 -26.34 12.85
CA SER A 299 -20.59 -25.66 14.16
C SER A 299 -19.64 -26.30 15.19
N LYS A 300 -18.92 -27.36 14.82
CA LYS A 300 -17.98 -28.06 15.72
C LYS A 300 -16.66 -28.36 15.01
N VAL A 301 -15.56 -27.99 15.65
CA VAL A 301 -14.19 -28.35 15.23
C VAL A 301 -14.01 -29.86 15.38
N SER A 302 -13.64 -30.56 14.30
CA SER A 302 -13.41 -32.01 14.34
C SER A 302 -12.01 -32.30 14.93
N GLN A 303 -11.96 -32.86 16.15
CA GLN A 303 -10.72 -33.41 16.70
C GLN A 303 -10.76 -34.93 16.54
N VAL A 304 -10.00 -35.44 15.57
CA VAL A 304 -9.90 -36.87 15.27
C VAL A 304 -8.45 -37.22 14.99
N GLU A 305 -8.02 -38.39 15.44
CA GLU A 305 -6.71 -38.96 15.12
C GLU A 305 -6.64 -39.27 13.62
N LEU A 306 -5.67 -38.66 12.94
CA LEU A 306 -5.48 -38.84 11.49
C LEU A 306 -4.82 -40.19 11.19
N PRO A 307 -5.25 -40.91 10.14
CA PRO A 307 -4.56 -42.13 9.71
C PRO A 307 -3.10 -41.83 9.34
N LYS A 308 -2.19 -42.73 9.74
CA LYS A 308 -0.75 -42.63 9.45
C LYS A 308 -0.51 -42.91 7.97
N GLY A 309 0.18 -42.00 7.29
CA GLY A 309 0.51 -42.11 5.87
C GLY A 309 1.88 -41.52 5.59
N PRO A 310 2.98 -42.27 5.79
CA PRO A 310 4.34 -41.72 5.81
C PRO A 310 4.74 -41.06 4.48
N VAL A 311 4.34 -41.63 3.35
CA VAL A 311 4.64 -41.08 2.01
C VAL A 311 3.92 -39.76 1.77
N ARG A 312 2.62 -39.67 2.11
CA ARG A 312 1.82 -38.43 2.05
C ARG A 312 2.45 -37.36 2.93
N ASP A 313 2.76 -37.71 4.17
CA ASP A 313 3.27 -36.79 5.17
C ASP A 313 4.64 -36.22 4.75
N TRP A 314 5.50 -37.05 4.14
CA TRP A 314 6.80 -36.62 3.62
C TRP A 314 6.67 -35.73 2.37
N LEU A 315 5.87 -36.13 1.37
CA LEU A 315 5.65 -35.34 0.16
C LEU A 315 5.02 -33.97 0.46
N CYS A 316 3.98 -33.93 1.30
CA CYS A 316 3.34 -32.69 1.71
C CYS A 316 4.26 -31.82 2.57
N GLY A 317 5.06 -32.46 3.44
CA GLY A 317 6.08 -31.80 4.24
C GLY A 317 7.14 -31.11 3.39
N ILE A 318 7.74 -31.83 2.43
CA ILE A 318 8.72 -31.27 1.50
C ILE A 318 8.11 -30.19 0.63
N GLY A 319 6.94 -30.44 0.04
CA GLY A 319 6.25 -29.43 -0.77
C GLY A 319 6.03 -28.14 0.01
N SER A 320 5.60 -28.24 1.28
CA SER A 320 5.40 -27.06 2.13
C SER A 320 6.71 -26.35 2.48
N VAL A 321 7.80 -27.09 2.74
CA VAL A 321 9.12 -26.51 2.99
C VAL A 321 9.65 -25.81 1.75
N LEU A 322 9.51 -26.40 0.55
CA LEU A 322 9.92 -25.79 -0.71
C LEU A 322 9.12 -24.53 -1.02
N THR A 323 7.79 -24.55 -0.85
CA THR A 323 6.95 -23.35 -1.02
C THR A 323 7.37 -22.25 -0.05
N LEU A 324 7.59 -22.56 1.23
CA LEU A 324 8.05 -21.57 2.20
C LEU A 324 9.46 -21.08 1.90
N ALA A 325 10.37 -21.94 1.48
CA ALA A 325 11.74 -21.56 1.11
C ALA A 325 11.74 -20.59 -0.08
N CYS A 326 10.90 -20.84 -1.09
CA CYS A 326 10.73 -19.96 -2.25
C CYS A 326 10.10 -18.60 -1.86
N VAL A 327 9.08 -18.60 -1.00
CA VAL A 327 8.49 -17.34 -0.51
C VAL A 327 9.50 -16.55 0.34
N LEU A 328 10.25 -17.24 1.22
CA LEU A 328 11.20 -16.61 2.14
C LEU A 328 12.53 -16.23 1.47
N SER A 329 12.89 -16.79 0.31
CA SER A 329 14.12 -16.40 -0.37
C SER A 329 14.09 -14.93 -0.80
N LEU A 330 12.93 -14.39 -1.18
CA LEU A 330 12.79 -12.96 -1.45
C LEU A 330 12.94 -12.09 -0.20
N PHE A 331 12.60 -12.62 0.98
CA PHE A 331 12.82 -11.90 2.24
C PHE A 331 14.30 -11.85 2.61
N ALA A 332 15.13 -12.75 2.10
CA ALA A 332 16.56 -12.72 2.36
C ALA A 332 17.16 -11.40 1.86
N VAL A 333 16.79 -10.95 0.67
CA VAL A 333 17.25 -9.67 0.11
C VAL A 333 16.82 -8.49 0.99
N ILE A 334 15.55 -8.45 1.40
CA ILE A 334 15.04 -7.38 2.28
C ILE A 334 15.79 -7.33 3.63
N LEU A 335 16.30 -8.46 4.10
CA LEU A 335 17.06 -8.55 5.35
C LEU A 335 18.56 -8.31 5.18
N VAL A 336 19.10 -8.45 3.96
CA VAL A 336 20.55 -8.36 3.69
C VAL A 336 20.93 -7.00 3.14
N ILE A 337 20.20 -6.48 2.14
CA ILE A 337 20.56 -5.24 1.44
C ILE A 337 20.74 -4.02 2.37
N PRO A 338 19.90 -3.79 3.40
CA PRO A 338 20.11 -2.66 4.32
C PRO A 338 21.43 -2.68 5.10
N PHE A 339 22.17 -3.79 5.06
CA PHE A 339 23.46 -3.96 5.72
C PHE A 339 24.63 -4.01 4.75
N VAL A 340 24.40 -3.71 3.47
CA VAL A 340 25.40 -3.69 2.40
C VAL A 340 25.64 -2.25 1.99
N ASN A 341 26.90 -1.87 1.73
CA ASN A 341 27.25 -0.50 1.39
C ASN A 341 26.61 -0.06 0.07
N GLU A 342 26.87 -0.79 -1.01
CA GLU A 342 26.30 -0.48 -2.31
C GLU A 342 26.14 -1.75 -3.14
N TRP A 343 24.92 -2.27 -3.24
CA TRP A 343 24.68 -3.46 -4.06
C TRP A 343 24.56 -3.09 -5.54
N PRO A 344 25.24 -3.79 -6.47
CA PRO A 344 25.96 -5.05 -6.30
C PRO A 344 27.50 -4.92 -6.28
N PHE A 345 28.05 -3.71 -6.18
CA PHE A 345 29.47 -3.38 -6.35
C PHE A 345 30.29 -3.53 -5.07
N ASP A 346 29.81 -2.96 -3.97
CA ASP A 346 30.43 -3.03 -2.66
C ASP A 346 29.54 -3.80 -1.69
N THR A 347 29.88 -5.08 -1.52
CA THR A 347 29.20 -5.99 -0.58
C THR A 347 29.73 -5.89 0.86
N SER A 348 30.50 -4.84 1.19
CA SER A 348 30.99 -4.60 2.54
C SER A 348 29.83 -4.33 3.50
N PHE A 349 29.99 -4.81 4.74
CA PHE A 349 28.97 -4.65 5.76
C PHE A 349 28.94 -3.19 6.25
N THR A 350 27.77 -2.56 6.18
CA THR A 350 27.54 -1.21 6.69
C THR A 350 26.32 -1.13 7.61
N LEU A 351 26.29 -0.09 8.44
CA LEU A 351 25.10 0.33 9.18
C LEU A 351 24.66 1.75 8.79
N SER A 352 25.30 2.36 7.79
CA SER A 352 25.03 3.73 7.33
C SER A 352 23.55 3.92 7.00
N HIS A 353 22.99 3.03 6.17
CA HIS A 353 21.59 3.05 5.73
C HIS A 353 20.59 3.02 6.89
N ILE A 354 20.86 2.23 7.93
CA ILE A 354 19.99 2.16 9.11
C ILE A 354 20.18 3.39 10.01
N THR A 355 21.41 3.90 10.15
CA THR A 355 21.66 5.13 10.92
C THR A 355 21.11 6.37 10.23
N ALA A 356 21.09 6.42 8.91
CA ALA A 356 20.50 7.49 8.09
C ALA A 356 19.02 7.69 8.45
N LEU A 357 18.25 6.60 8.60
CA LEU A 357 16.84 6.65 9.01
C LEU A 357 16.57 7.43 10.31
N PHE A 358 17.55 7.49 11.22
CA PHE A 358 17.43 8.19 12.50
C PHE A 358 18.17 9.52 12.55
N THR A 359 19.05 9.78 11.59
CA THR A 359 19.89 10.99 11.55
C THR A 359 19.33 12.02 10.58
N GLU A 360 18.77 11.56 9.47
CA GLU A 360 18.12 12.40 8.47
C GLU A 360 16.73 12.77 8.94
N SER A 361 16.47 14.07 9.02
CA SER A 361 15.21 14.62 9.52
C SER A 361 14.01 14.20 8.69
N GLU A 362 14.20 14.01 7.38
CA GLU A 362 13.16 13.65 6.44
C GLU A 362 12.68 12.21 6.65
N LEU A 363 13.58 11.22 6.55
CA LEU A 363 13.27 9.80 6.77
C LEU A 363 12.71 9.54 8.18
N SER A 364 13.27 10.21 9.19
CA SER A 364 12.76 10.12 10.57
C SER A 364 11.35 10.70 10.70
N SER A 365 11.09 11.86 10.09
CA SER A 365 9.76 12.49 10.06
C SER A 365 8.74 11.59 9.39
N VAL A 366 9.05 11.05 8.21
CA VAL A 366 8.21 10.12 7.45
C VAL A 366 7.86 8.88 8.27
N TYR A 367 8.83 8.29 8.99
CA TYR A 367 8.58 7.17 9.89
C TYR A 367 7.60 7.53 11.01
N THR A 368 7.80 8.68 11.67
CA THR A 368 6.92 9.13 12.75
C THR A 368 5.51 9.46 12.25
N ASN A 369 5.38 10.03 11.05
CA ASN A 369 4.12 10.30 10.38
C ASN A 369 3.34 9.01 10.10
N SER A 370 3.99 7.99 9.56
CA SER A 370 3.38 6.68 9.34
C SER A 370 2.89 6.06 10.64
N LEU A 371 3.71 6.11 11.69
CA LEU A 371 3.33 5.57 12.98
C LEU A 371 2.12 6.33 13.57
N TYR A 372 2.11 7.66 13.45
CA TYR A 372 0.98 8.50 13.85
C TYR A 372 -0.31 8.12 13.10
N VAL A 373 -0.27 8.06 11.76
CA VAL A 373 -1.42 7.69 10.93
C VAL A 373 -1.90 6.28 11.27
N ALA A 374 -1.00 5.30 11.45
CA ALA A 374 -1.35 3.93 11.77
C ALA A 374 -1.99 3.79 13.15
N VAL A 375 -1.44 4.45 14.18
CA VAL A 375 -1.99 4.43 15.53
C VAL A 375 -3.35 5.12 15.57
N MET A 376 -3.49 6.31 14.98
CA MET A 376 -4.75 7.05 14.96
C MET A 376 -5.83 6.29 14.20
N THR A 377 -5.48 5.71 13.04
CA THR A 377 -6.38 4.83 12.27
C THR A 377 -6.82 3.63 13.10
N ALA A 378 -5.91 2.99 13.84
CA ALA A 378 -6.24 1.85 14.67
C ALA A 378 -7.16 2.20 15.85
N ILE A 379 -6.96 3.34 16.51
CA ILE A 379 -7.83 3.80 17.61
C ILE A 379 -9.22 4.18 17.08
N ILE A 380 -9.26 5.13 16.14
CA ILE A 380 -10.52 5.74 15.66
C ILE A 380 -11.29 4.72 14.83
N GLY A 381 -10.61 3.95 13.98
CA GLY A 381 -11.21 2.86 13.21
C GLY A 381 -11.77 1.76 14.11
N CYS A 382 -11.07 1.38 15.17
CA CYS A 382 -11.61 0.40 16.13
C CYS A 382 -12.86 0.92 16.84
N LEU A 383 -12.84 2.19 17.29
CA LEU A 383 -14.01 2.83 17.90
C LEU A 383 -15.20 2.87 16.92
N PHE A 384 -14.94 3.24 15.67
CA PHE A 384 -15.96 3.35 14.62
C PHE A 384 -16.56 1.99 14.24
N ALA A 385 -15.71 0.97 14.04
CA ALA A 385 -16.14 -0.40 13.79
C ALA A 385 -16.89 -0.99 15.00
N TYR A 386 -16.48 -0.65 16.23
CA TYR A 386 -17.16 -1.06 17.45
C TYR A 386 -18.54 -0.43 17.59
N ALA A 387 -18.67 0.87 17.32
CA ALA A 387 -19.93 1.57 17.28
C ALA A 387 -20.90 0.95 16.25
N ALA A 388 -20.41 0.71 15.03
CA ALA A 388 -21.21 0.07 13.98
C ALA A 388 -21.64 -1.36 14.37
N GLY A 389 -20.73 -2.17 14.95
CA GLY A 389 -21.02 -3.52 15.41
C GLY A 389 -22.04 -3.57 16.55
N LEU A 390 -21.99 -2.63 17.50
CA LEU A 390 -23.00 -2.50 18.56
C LEU A 390 -24.38 -2.17 17.98
N VAL A 391 -24.44 -1.26 17.00
CA VAL A 391 -25.66 -0.86 16.30
C VAL A 391 -26.29 -2.04 15.57
N THR A 392 -25.53 -2.96 14.97
CA THR A 392 -26.11 -4.09 14.24
C THR A 392 -26.40 -5.31 15.13
N SER A 393 -25.47 -5.69 16.01
CA SER A 393 -25.58 -6.91 16.83
C SER A 393 -26.41 -6.76 18.10
N ARG A 394 -26.36 -5.60 18.78
CA ARG A 394 -26.94 -5.43 20.13
C ARG A 394 -28.11 -4.44 20.21
N SER A 395 -28.53 -3.87 19.08
CA SER A 395 -29.68 -2.97 19.03
C SER A 395 -31.01 -3.68 18.78
N LYS A 396 -32.12 -3.04 19.19
CA LYS A 396 -33.48 -3.40 18.79
C LYS A 396 -33.97 -2.56 17.59
N LEU A 397 -33.04 -1.96 16.85
CA LEU A 397 -33.33 -1.13 15.68
C LEU A 397 -34.00 -1.96 14.58
N PRO A 398 -34.80 -1.31 13.70
CA PRO A 398 -35.46 -1.99 12.60
C PRO A 398 -34.45 -2.66 11.66
N ASN A 399 -34.87 -3.77 11.04
CA ASN A 399 -34.00 -4.60 10.19
C ASN A 399 -33.38 -3.83 9.01
N TRP A 400 -34.05 -2.79 8.49
CA TRP A 400 -33.51 -1.98 7.39
C TRP A 400 -32.24 -1.21 7.81
N ALA A 401 -32.18 -0.70 9.05
CA ALA A 401 -31.03 0.04 9.55
C ALA A 401 -29.81 -0.88 9.74
N LYS A 402 -30.05 -2.09 10.24
CA LYS A 402 -29.00 -3.12 10.36
C LYS A 402 -28.47 -3.54 8.99
N ARG A 403 -29.39 -3.75 8.03
CA ARG A 403 -29.05 -4.06 6.64
C ARG A 403 -28.28 -2.93 5.97
N ALA A 404 -28.59 -1.66 6.27
CA ALA A 404 -27.87 -0.53 5.70
C ALA A 404 -26.38 -0.55 6.05
N VAL A 405 -26.04 -0.77 7.33
CA VAL A 405 -24.63 -0.88 7.78
C VAL A 405 -23.95 -2.12 7.18
N ASP A 406 -24.65 -3.26 7.12
CA ASP A 406 -24.14 -4.47 6.47
C ASP A 406 -23.86 -4.26 4.97
N SER A 407 -24.76 -3.56 4.27
CA SER A 407 -24.58 -3.20 2.86
C SER A 407 -23.42 -2.22 2.68
N MET A 408 -23.28 -1.21 3.53
CA MET A 408 -22.15 -0.28 3.50
C MET A 408 -20.81 -1.01 3.66
N SER A 409 -20.71 -1.92 4.64
CA SER A 409 -19.54 -2.77 4.80
C SER A 409 -19.26 -3.63 3.57
N SER A 410 -20.29 -4.15 2.91
CA SER A 410 -20.13 -4.94 1.69
C SER A 410 -19.64 -4.10 0.52
N VAL A 411 -20.13 -2.86 0.38
CA VAL A 411 -19.71 -1.93 -0.68
C VAL A 411 -18.24 -1.57 -0.50
N ILE A 412 -17.78 -1.27 0.71
CA ILE A 412 -16.36 -0.93 0.97
C ILE A 412 -15.43 -2.06 0.54
N ASN A 413 -15.81 -3.30 0.80
CA ASN A 413 -15.04 -4.47 0.37
C ASN A 413 -14.93 -4.58 -1.17
N THR A 414 -15.81 -3.88 -1.93
CA THR A 414 -15.75 -3.81 -3.41
C THR A 414 -14.85 -2.69 -3.92
N VAL A 415 -14.51 -1.67 -3.12
CA VAL A 415 -13.87 -0.46 -3.67
C VAL A 415 -12.36 -0.65 -3.67
N PRO A 416 -11.70 -0.66 -4.85
CA PRO A 416 -10.24 -0.68 -4.93
C PRO A 416 -9.63 0.53 -4.21
N GLY A 417 -8.47 0.34 -3.57
CA GLY A 417 -7.78 1.43 -2.87
C GLY A 417 -7.45 2.61 -3.79
N MET A 418 -6.99 2.34 -5.01
CA MET A 418 -6.70 3.37 -6.02
C MET A 418 -7.94 4.20 -6.34
N VAL A 419 -9.08 3.55 -6.59
CA VAL A 419 -10.35 4.22 -6.90
C VAL A 419 -10.83 5.06 -5.72
N LEU A 420 -10.67 4.56 -4.49
CA LEU A 420 -10.99 5.31 -3.28
C LEU A 420 -10.10 6.55 -3.12
N GLY A 421 -8.80 6.44 -3.39
CA GLY A 421 -7.87 7.57 -3.35
C GLY A 421 -8.27 8.69 -4.32
N ILE A 422 -8.59 8.32 -5.56
CA ILE A 422 -9.08 9.26 -6.59
C ILE A 422 -10.42 9.88 -6.19
N ALA A 423 -11.33 9.08 -5.64
CA ALA A 423 -12.61 9.57 -5.15
C ALA A 423 -12.41 10.66 -4.08
N PHE A 424 -11.47 10.44 -3.16
CA PHE A 424 -11.12 11.42 -2.13
C PHE A 424 -10.44 12.65 -2.72
N LEU A 425 -9.52 12.47 -3.67
CA LEU A 425 -8.87 13.56 -4.39
C LEU A 425 -9.93 14.48 -5.02
N PHE A 426 -10.92 13.93 -5.73
CA PHE A 426 -12.00 14.73 -6.33
C PHE A 426 -12.95 15.37 -5.31
N ALA A 427 -13.23 14.70 -4.20
CA ALA A 427 -14.18 15.19 -3.21
C ALA A 427 -13.59 16.29 -2.31
N PHE A 428 -12.28 16.22 -2.03
CA PHE A 428 -11.64 17.05 -1.01
C PHE A 428 -10.56 17.99 -1.55
N SER A 429 -10.25 17.97 -2.85
CA SER A 429 -9.39 18.99 -3.47
C SER A 429 -9.98 20.39 -3.26
N GLY A 430 -9.14 21.34 -2.82
CA GLY A 430 -9.50 22.70 -2.44
C GLY A 430 -10.15 22.85 -1.06
N SER A 431 -10.36 21.76 -0.32
CA SER A 431 -10.97 21.79 1.03
C SER A 431 -9.92 21.90 2.14
N SER A 432 -10.36 22.24 3.35
CA SER A 432 -9.49 22.29 4.54
C SER A 432 -8.94 20.93 4.98
N LEU A 433 -9.39 19.82 4.39
CA LEU A 433 -8.91 18.47 4.66
C LEU A 433 -7.79 18.04 3.72
N GLN A 434 -7.59 18.71 2.59
CA GLN A 434 -6.52 18.40 1.65
C GLN A 434 -5.15 18.56 2.33
N ASN A 435 -4.21 17.64 2.05
CA ASN A 435 -2.85 17.64 2.59
C ASN A 435 -2.79 17.62 4.13
N THR A 436 -3.77 17.00 4.79
CA THR A 436 -3.79 16.81 6.25
C THR A 436 -3.70 15.33 6.61
N PHE A 437 -3.10 14.99 7.76
CA PHE A 437 -3.11 13.61 8.26
C PHE A 437 -4.51 13.03 8.41
N TRP A 438 -5.53 13.87 8.64
CA TRP A 438 -6.91 13.45 8.79
C TRP A 438 -7.47 12.80 7.52
N ILE A 439 -7.12 13.29 6.33
CA ILE A 439 -7.60 12.69 5.08
C ILE A 439 -7.06 11.26 4.92
N LEU A 440 -5.80 11.03 5.29
CA LEU A 440 -5.15 9.71 5.25
C LEU A 440 -5.76 8.76 6.28
N ILE A 441 -6.00 9.24 7.51
CA ILE A 441 -6.63 8.46 8.58
C ILE A 441 -8.05 8.05 8.16
N ILE A 442 -8.86 8.99 7.67
CA ILE A 442 -10.24 8.70 7.26
C ILE A 442 -10.27 7.75 6.07
N ALA A 443 -9.40 7.97 5.06
CA ALA A 443 -9.29 7.09 3.90
C ALA A 443 -8.96 5.65 4.32
N ASN A 444 -7.98 5.45 5.22
CA ASN A 444 -7.64 4.12 5.74
C ASN A 444 -8.76 3.48 6.57
N ILE A 445 -9.45 4.26 7.42
CA ILE A 445 -10.59 3.75 8.20
C ILE A 445 -11.69 3.25 7.28
N VAL A 446 -12.04 4.03 6.25
CA VAL A 446 -13.08 3.68 5.28
C VAL A 446 -12.63 2.47 4.46
N HIS A 447 -11.41 2.47 3.91
CA HIS A 447 -10.90 1.39 3.07
C HIS A 447 -10.92 0.03 3.78
N TYR A 448 -10.46 0.00 5.03
CA TYR A 448 -10.34 -1.23 5.81
C TYR A 448 -11.52 -1.50 6.74
N PHE A 449 -12.64 -0.80 6.61
CA PHE A 449 -13.76 -0.93 7.56
C PHE A 449 -14.39 -2.33 7.59
N ALA A 450 -14.47 -3.01 6.44
CA ALA A 450 -15.30 -4.19 6.29
C ALA A 450 -14.88 -5.36 7.21
N THR A 451 -13.60 -5.73 7.23
CA THR A 451 -13.09 -6.86 8.02
C THR A 451 -13.19 -6.62 9.54
N PRO A 452 -12.71 -5.49 10.11
CA PRO A 452 -12.93 -5.06 11.48
C PRO A 452 -14.39 -5.09 11.92
N TYR A 453 -15.29 -4.56 11.10
CA TYR A 453 -16.71 -4.54 11.39
C TYR A 453 -17.27 -5.96 11.53
N GLN A 454 -16.96 -6.86 10.59
CA GLN A 454 -17.40 -8.25 10.65
C GLN A 454 -16.83 -9.00 11.86
N MET A 455 -15.54 -8.79 12.19
CA MET A 455 -14.91 -9.40 13.37
C MET A 455 -15.63 -8.99 14.66
N ILE A 456 -15.94 -7.71 14.82
CA ILE A 456 -16.66 -7.20 16.00
C ILE A 456 -18.10 -7.71 16.00
N LYS A 457 -18.81 -7.60 14.88
CA LYS A 457 -20.19 -8.08 14.74
C LYS A 457 -20.30 -9.55 15.13
N ASP A 458 -19.40 -10.40 14.66
CA ASP A 458 -19.38 -11.82 14.97
C ASP A 458 -19.12 -12.09 16.45
N SER A 459 -18.13 -11.40 17.03
CA SER A 459 -17.80 -11.51 18.45
C SER A 459 -18.99 -11.09 19.32
N LEU A 460 -19.58 -9.93 19.02
CA LEU A 460 -20.75 -9.39 19.73
C LEU A 460 -21.98 -10.27 19.54
N THR A 461 -22.21 -10.87 18.38
CA THR A 461 -23.39 -11.73 18.15
C THR A 461 -23.29 -13.05 18.91
N LYS A 462 -22.08 -13.57 19.14
CA LYS A 462 -21.83 -14.83 19.86
C LYS A 462 -21.94 -14.72 21.38
N MET A 463 -21.89 -13.51 21.98
CA MET A 463 -21.96 -13.38 23.45
C MET A 463 -23.38 -13.60 24.00
N ASN A 464 -23.48 -14.02 25.27
CA ASN A 464 -24.77 -14.26 25.89
C ASN A 464 -25.59 -12.96 26.08
N GLY A 465 -26.81 -12.93 25.54
CA GLY A 465 -27.72 -11.79 25.70
C GLY A 465 -28.21 -11.56 27.14
N SER A 466 -28.11 -12.56 28.02
CA SER A 466 -28.56 -12.45 29.42
C SER A 466 -27.71 -11.49 30.26
N TRP A 467 -26.46 -11.24 29.87
CA TRP A 467 -25.53 -10.38 30.60
C TRP A 467 -26.01 -8.93 30.67
N GLU A 468 -26.56 -8.40 29.58
CA GLU A 468 -27.10 -7.04 29.54
C GLU A 468 -28.39 -6.89 30.35
N THR A 469 -29.26 -7.92 30.30
CA THR A 469 -30.49 -7.93 31.08
C THR A 469 -30.17 -7.98 32.58
N THR A 470 -29.18 -8.79 32.97
CA THR A 470 -28.73 -8.90 34.36
C THR A 470 -28.12 -7.59 34.86
N ALA A 471 -27.28 -6.93 34.05
CA ALA A 471 -26.69 -5.63 34.41
C ALA A 471 -27.76 -4.55 34.59
N LYS A 472 -28.76 -4.51 33.71
CA LYS A 472 -29.90 -3.58 33.85
C LYS A 472 -30.75 -3.85 35.09
N LEU A 473 -30.96 -5.11 35.44
CA LEU A 473 -31.65 -5.49 36.67
C LEU A 473 -30.85 -5.10 37.93
N MET A 474 -29.53 -5.06 37.83
CA MET A 474 -28.63 -4.57 38.89
C MET A 474 -28.52 -3.03 38.93
N GLY A 475 -29.26 -2.31 38.09
CA GLY A 475 -29.32 -0.84 38.06
C GLY A 475 -28.28 -0.15 37.16
N ASP A 476 -27.52 -0.89 36.35
CA ASP A 476 -26.60 -0.28 35.39
C ASP A 476 -27.38 0.40 34.25
N ASN A 477 -26.95 1.61 33.88
CA ASN A 477 -27.41 2.26 32.65
C ASN A 477 -26.78 1.60 31.40
N TRP A 478 -27.24 1.96 30.20
CA TRP A 478 -26.76 1.35 28.96
C TRP A 478 -25.26 1.54 28.73
N PHE A 479 -24.75 2.76 28.94
CA PHE A 479 -23.32 3.08 28.79
C PHE A 479 -22.44 2.29 29.79
N LYS A 480 -22.83 2.24 31.07
CA LYS A 480 -22.17 1.44 32.10
C LYS A 480 -22.19 -0.05 31.74
N THR A 481 -23.30 -0.55 31.22
CA THR A 481 -23.42 -1.95 30.79
C THR A 481 -22.43 -2.26 29.66
N ILE A 482 -22.27 -1.36 28.68
CA ILE A 482 -21.31 -1.54 27.59
C ILE A 482 -19.89 -1.57 28.13
N VAL A 483 -19.48 -0.52 28.84
CA VAL A 483 -18.10 -0.36 29.31
C VAL A 483 -17.71 -1.45 30.32
N ARG A 484 -18.64 -1.86 31.20
CA ARG A 484 -18.36 -2.80 32.30
C ARG A 484 -18.56 -4.27 31.92
N VAL A 485 -19.47 -4.57 30.98
CA VAL A 485 -19.86 -5.94 30.65
C VAL A 485 -19.51 -6.29 29.21
N VAL A 486 -19.90 -5.49 28.23
CA VAL A 486 -19.73 -5.86 26.81
C VAL A 486 -18.29 -5.68 26.36
N THR A 487 -17.69 -4.50 26.59
CA THR A 487 -16.33 -4.16 26.14
C THR A 487 -15.26 -5.09 26.70
N PRO A 488 -15.23 -5.45 28.00
CA PRO A 488 -14.20 -6.34 28.54
C PRO A 488 -14.28 -7.76 27.97
N ASN A 489 -15.48 -8.23 27.64
CA ASN A 489 -15.67 -9.52 26.98
C ASN A 489 -15.33 -9.46 25.48
N ALA A 490 -15.44 -8.30 24.84
CA ALA A 490 -15.03 -8.06 23.46
C ALA A 490 -13.54 -7.75 23.30
N TRP A 491 -12.81 -7.55 24.41
CA TRP A 491 -11.43 -7.06 24.42
C TRP A 491 -10.47 -7.84 23.52
N PRO A 492 -10.48 -9.19 23.46
CA PRO A 492 -9.60 -9.91 22.55
C PRO A 492 -9.85 -9.58 21.09
N THR A 493 -11.12 -9.40 20.71
CA THR A 493 -11.51 -9.00 19.34
C THR A 493 -11.14 -7.55 19.06
N ILE A 494 -11.34 -6.65 20.02
CA ILE A 494 -10.95 -5.24 19.92
C ILE A 494 -9.44 -5.12 19.66
N LEU A 495 -8.61 -5.86 20.41
CA LEU A 495 -7.16 -5.87 20.19
C LEU A 495 -6.76 -6.44 18.83
N GLN A 496 -7.46 -7.48 18.35
CA GLN A 496 -7.21 -8.03 17.00
C GLN A 496 -7.57 -7.02 15.92
N VAL A 497 -8.69 -6.31 16.08
CA VAL A 497 -9.11 -5.24 15.15
C VAL A 497 -8.14 -4.07 15.18
N PHE A 498 -7.66 -3.67 16.35
CA PHE A 498 -6.61 -2.66 16.49
C PHE A 498 -5.35 -3.07 15.70
N GLY A 499 -4.85 -4.30 15.93
CA GLY A 499 -3.68 -4.80 15.21
C GLY A 499 -3.90 -4.89 13.70
N TYR A 500 -5.11 -5.24 13.25
CA TYR A 500 -5.47 -5.26 11.84
C TYR A 500 -5.42 -3.87 11.21
N TYR A 501 -6.07 -2.87 11.80
CA TYR A 501 -6.01 -1.50 11.28
C TYR A 501 -4.59 -0.94 11.28
N PHE A 502 -3.83 -1.17 12.34
CA PHE A 502 -2.45 -0.69 12.46
C PHE A 502 -1.56 -1.24 11.33
N VAL A 503 -1.55 -2.57 11.16
CA VAL A 503 -0.69 -3.23 10.16
C VAL A 503 -1.08 -2.79 8.75
N ASN A 504 -2.38 -2.76 8.44
CA ASN A 504 -2.81 -2.34 7.11
C ASN A 504 -2.48 -0.87 6.84
N ALA A 505 -2.72 0.04 7.80
CA ALA A 505 -2.39 1.45 7.63
C ALA A 505 -0.88 1.71 7.42
N MET A 506 0.00 0.91 8.02
CA MET A 506 1.46 0.98 7.80
C MET A 506 1.91 0.51 6.40
N VAL A 507 1.11 -0.33 5.75
CA VAL A 507 1.48 -1.09 4.54
C VAL A 507 0.79 -0.57 3.27
N THR A 508 -0.20 0.31 3.42
CA THR A 508 -1.05 0.78 2.32
C THR A 508 -0.39 1.86 1.48
N ILE A 509 -0.40 1.69 0.16
CA ILE A 509 0.05 2.69 -0.82
C ILE A 509 -1.11 3.22 -1.70
N SER A 510 -2.01 2.34 -2.16
CA SER A 510 -2.90 2.63 -3.29
C SER A 510 -3.80 3.86 -3.15
N ALA A 511 -4.49 4.05 -2.02
CA ALA A 511 -5.31 5.25 -1.80
C ALA A 511 -4.45 6.45 -1.39
N VAL A 512 -3.34 6.17 -0.70
CA VAL A 512 -2.51 7.13 0.02
C VAL A 512 -1.66 7.95 -0.95
N VAL A 513 -1.15 7.34 -2.02
CA VAL A 513 -0.32 8.01 -3.04
C VAL A 513 -1.02 9.22 -3.69
N PHE A 514 -2.35 9.19 -3.81
CA PHE A 514 -3.13 10.32 -4.34
C PHE A 514 -3.42 11.42 -3.32
N LEU A 515 -3.21 11.17 -2.02
CA LEU A 515 -3.70 12.02 -0.93
C LEU A 515 -2.59 12.66 -0.09
N THR A 516 -1.35 12.16 -0.21
CA THR A 516 -0.19 12.68 0.50
C THR A 516 0.34 13.96 -0.16
N GLY A 517 0.74 14.91 0.68
CA GLY A 517 1.59 16.05 0.33
C GLY A 517 2.85 16.08 1.22
N ALA A 518 3.71 17.08 1.06
CA ALA A 518 5.07 17.09 1.65
C ALA A 518 5.07 16.91 3.16
N ARG A 519 4.16 17.59 3.84
CA ARG A 519 4.10 17.54 5.31
C ARG A 519 3.48 16.25 5.85
N THR A 520 2.76 15.52 5.00
CA THR A 520 1.95 14.36 5.39
C THR A 520 2.45 13.05 4.79
N GLN A 521 3.66 13.08 4.22
CA GLN A 521 4.31 11.93 3.61
C GLN A 521 4.50 10.80 4.62
N VAL A 522 4.24 9.59 4.14
CA VAL A 522 4.32 8.35 4.91
C VAL A 522 5.27 7.38 4.21
N ILE A 523 5.81 6.40 4.94
CA ILE A 523 6.84 5.47 4.45
C ILE A 523 6.46 4.80 3.12
N THR A 524 5.18 4.44 2.93
CA THR A 524 4.76 3.76 1.68
C THR A 524 4.82 4.67 0.46
N THR A 525 4.52 5.96 0.61
CA THR A 525 4.66 6.95 -0.47
C THR A 525 6.11 7.40 -0.61
N GLU A 526 6.88 7.41 0.47
CA GLU A 526 8.33 7.61 0.43
C GLU A 526 9.03 6.54 -0.38
N ILE A 527 8.72 5.27 -0.13
CA ILE A 527 9.26 4.15 -0.92
C ILE A 527 8.94 4.33 -2.42
N SER A 528 7.76 4.88 -2.73
CA SER A 528 7.39 5.21 -4.12
C SER A 528 8.20 6.38 -4.68
N ALA A 529 8.51 7.40 -3.88
CA ALA A 529 9.33 8.53 -4.28
C ALA A 529 10.80 8.11 -4.50
N LEU A 530 11.38 7.38 -3.55
CA LEU A 530 12.73 6.82 -3.62
C LEU A 530 12.93 5.88 -4.81
N GLN A 531 11.86 5.20 -5.25
CA GLN A 531 11.88 4.43 -6.50
C GLN A 531 12.22 5.31 -7.71
N HIS A 532 11.68 6.53 -7.78
CA HIS A 532 11.94 7.44 -8.90
C HIS A 532 13.36 8.01 -8.83
N LEU A 533 13.90 8.22 -7.63
CA LEU A 533 15.29 8.63 -7.42
C LEU A 533 16.29 7.47 -7.62
N ALA A 534 15.79 6.23 -7.68
CA ALA A 534 16.57 5.00 -7.75
C ALA A 534 17.46 4.75 -6.51
N GLU A 535 17.05 5.26 -5.35
CA GLU A 535 17.68 5.03 -4.04
C GLU A 535 17.16 3.73 -3.40
N PHE A 536 17.45 2.60 -4.02
CA PHE A 536 16.87 1.30 -3.64
C PHE A 536 17.32 0.81 -2.26
N ASP A 537 18.51 1.18 -1.79
CA ASP A 537 19.01 0.77 -0.48
C ASP A 537 18.14 1.33 0.66
N GLN A 538 17.71 2.58 0.53
CA GLN A 538 16.80 3.24 1.46
C GLN A 538 15.42 2.58 1.46
N ILE A 539 14.92 2.13 0.30
CA ILE A 539 13.65 1.40 0.19
C ILE A 539 13.68 0.13 1.06
N PHE A 540 14.77 -0.65 1.01
CA PHE A 540 14.90 -1.84 1.83
C PHE A 540 15.07 -1.51 3.31
N ALA A 541 15.79 -0.43 3.64
CA ALA A 541 15.96 0.06 5.02
C ALA A 541 14.62 0.48 5.66
N LEU A 542 13.76 1.18 4.93
CA LEU A 542 12.41 1.52 5.36
C LEU A 542 11.51 0.27 5.46
N SER A 543 11.65 -0.67 4.52
CA SER A 543 10.88 -1.92 4.50
C SER A 543 11.18 -2.81 5.71
N ILE A 544 12.45 -2.97 6.11
CA ILE A 544 12.82 -3.73 7.32
C ILE A 544 12.28 -3.06 8.59
N LEU A 545 12.22 -1.73 8.63
CA LEU A 545 11.66 -0.96 9.74
C LEU A 545 10.14 -1.16 9.86
N ILE A 546 9.40 -1.18 8.73
CA ILE A 546 7.97 -1.54 8.71
C ILE A 546 7.78 -2.97 9.22
N LEU A 547 8.56 -3.93 8.71
CA LEU A 547 8.46 -5.34 9.11
C LEU A 547 8.69 -5.51 10.62
N ALA A 548 9.74 -4.89 11.16
CA ALA A 548 10.05 -4.93 12.59
C ALA A 548 8.90 -4.33 13.42
N THR A 549 8.40 -3.16 13.04
CA THR A 549 7.30 -2.48 13.73
C THR A 549 6.02 -3.32 13.73
N ASN A 550 5.66 -3.88 12.57
CA ASN A 550 4.48 -4.74 12.42
C ASN A 550 4.59 -6.05 13.21
N LEU A 551 5.78 -6.67 13.23
CA LEU A 551 6.04 -7.86 14.04
C LEU A 551 5.94 -7.58 15.55
N ILE A 552 6.46 -6.44 16.01
CA ILE A 552 6.37 -6.01 17.41
C ILE A 552 4.89 -5.85 17.79
N VAL A 553 4.11 -5.09 17.02
CA VAL A 553 2.68 -4.86 17.34
C VAL A 553 1.89 -6.17 17.28
N LYS A 554 2.08 -7.01 16.27
CA LYS A 554 1.42 -8.31 16.16
C LYS A 554 1.82 -9.23 17.33
N GLY A 555 3.08 -9.19 17.77
CA GLY A 555 3.58 -9.91 18.94
C GLY A 555 2.95 -9.42 20.25
N VAL A 556 2.83 -8.11 20.45
CA VAL A 556 2.17 -7.49 21.61
C VAL A 556 0.69 -7.85 21.66
N VAL A 557 -0.04 -7.74 20.54
CA VAL A 557 -1.45 -8.13 20.43
C VAL A 557 -1.62 -9.63 20.70
N ALA A 558 -0.75 -10.48 20.14
CA ALA A 558 -0.79 -11.92 20.39
C ALA A 558 -0.51 -12.27 21.85
N ALA A 559 0.41 -11.57 22.51
CA ALA A 559 0.71 -11.76 23.93
C ALA A 559 -0.45 -11.31 24.82
N ALA A 560 -1.10 -10.20 24.50
CA ALA A 560 -2.24 -9.65 25.23
C ALA A 560 -3.53 -10.49 25.08
N THR A 561 -3.70 -11.15 23.93
CA THR A 561 -4.87 -12.02 23.65
C THR A 561 -4.69 -13.46 24.12
N ARG A 562 -3.48 -13.89 24.49
CA ARG A 562 -3.21 -15.26 24.92
C ARG A 562 -3.85 -15.53 26.29
N GLU A 563 -4.99 -16.20 26.30
CA GLU A 563 -5.57 -16.73 27.53
C GLU A 563 -4.61 -17.75 28.17
N ARG A 564 -3.97 -17.39 29.29
CA ARG A 564 -3.23 -18.35 30.16
C ARG A 564 -4.16 -19.38 30.85
N GLY A 565 -5.39 -19.58 30.39
CA GLY A 565 -6.45 -20.31 31.10
C GLY A 565 -6.50 -21.83 30.94
N THR A 566 -5.83 -22.43 29.95
CA THR A 566 -6.06 -23.86 29.61
C THR A 566 -4.92 -24.82 29.96
N VAL A 567 -3.70 -24.34 30.16
CA VAL A 567 -2.55 -25.22 30.47
C VAL A 567 -2.56 -25.65 31.95
N THR A 568 -2.90 -24.75 32.88
CA THR A 568 -2.86 -25.04 34.32
C THR A 568 -4.02 -25.90 34.80
N ILE A 569 -5.21 -25.81 34.17
CA ILE A 569 -6.37 -26.64 34.53
C ILE A 569 -6.16 -28.07 34.04
N ARG A 570 -5.60 -28.28 32.84
CA ARG A 570 -5.32 -29.63 32.32
C ARG A 570 -4.23 -30.34 33.13
N GLN A 571 -3.20 -29.61 33.59
CA GLN A 571 -2.18 -30.17 34.48
C GLN A 571 -2.70 -30.46 35.89
N ARG A 572 -3.56 -29.60 36.47
CA ARG A 572 -4.19 -29.88 37.77
C ARG A 572 -5.20 -31.03 37.70
N VAL A 573 -6.00 -31.14 36.65
CA VAL A 573 -6.95 -32.26 36.50
C VAL A 573 -6.20 -33.57 36.27
N VAL A 574 -5.11 -33.56 35.50
CA VAL A 574 -4.25 -34.75 35.32
C VAL A 574 -3.49 -35.08 36.60
N GLN A 575 -2.97 -34.11 37.36
CA GLN A 575 -2.31 -34.33 38.65
C GLN A 575 -3.28 -34.81 39.74
N VAL A 576 -4.51 -34.29 39.79
CA VAL A 576 -5.54 -34.75 40.73
C VAL A 576 -6.05 -36.15 40.34
N ALA A 577 -6.17 -36.45 39.04
CA ALA A 577 -6.52 -37.79 38.57
C ALA A 577 -5.39 -38.83 38.80
N THR A 578 -4.12 -38.44 38.66
CA THR A 578 -2.96 -39.31 38.96
C THR A 578 -2.71 -39.46 40.46
N ALA A 579 -2.98 -38.43 41.27
CA ALA A 579 -2.96 -38.51 42.73
C ALA A 579 -4.12 -39.38 43.27
N ALA A 580 -5.28 -39.39 42.60
CA ALA A 580 -6.40 -40.27 42.96
C ALA A 580 -6.15 -41.75 42.63
N MET A 581 -5.19 -42.05 41.72
CA MET A 581 -4.85 -43.42 41.32
C MET A 581 -3.67 -44.03 42.09
N THR A 582 -3.00 -43.29 42.98
CA THR A 582 -1.87 -43.78 43.79
C THR A 582 -2.20 -43.80 45.29
N VAL A 583 -2.62 -45.00 45.72
CA VAL A 583 -2.79 -45.55 47.08
C VAL A 583 -2.05 -44.86 48.24
N ARG A 584 -2.75 -44.55 49.36
CA ARG A 584 -2.47 -45.11 50.71
C ARG A 584 -3.51 -44.69 51.77
N ARG A 585 -4.02 -45.69 52.51
CA ARG A 585 -4.68 -45.52 53.81
C ARG A 585 -3.70 -44.85 54.77
N ASP A 586 -4.00 -43.63 55.24
CA ASP A 586 -3.37 -43.11 56.46
C ASP A 586 -4.29 -42.12 57.18
N SER A 587 -4.68 -42.52 58.40
CA SER A 587 -4.98 -41.76 59.64
C SER A 587 -5.79 -40.46 59.66
N ARG A 588 -6.26 -39.88 58.53
CA ARG A 588 -7.02 -38.62 58.52
C ARG A 588 -8.54 -38.74 58.64
N LEU A 589 -9.09 -39.96 58.54
CA LEU A 589 -10.54 -40.18 58.64
C LEU A 589 -11.10 -40.06 60.07
N VAL A 590 -10.26 -40.18 61.11
CA VAL A 590 -10.69 -40.07 62.51
C VAL A 590 -10.91 -38.61 62.94
N ALA A 591 -10.26 -37.65 62.29
CA ALA A 591 -10.42 -36.22 62.60
C ALA A 591 -11.66 -35.59 61.94
N ALA A 592 -12.18 -36.19 60.87
CA ALA A 592 -13.34 -35.67 60.14
C ALA A 592 -14.68 -36.00 60.83
N GLU A 593 -14.71 -37.01 61.69
CA GLU A 593 -15.91 -37.43 62.42
C GLU A 593 -16.17 -36.58 63.68
N GLN A 594 -15.14 -35.88 64.20
CA GLN A 594 -15.26 -34.96 65.34
C GLN A 594 -15.68 -33.54 64.94
N ALA A 595 -15.51 -33.14 63.68
CA ALA A 595 -15.86 -31.79 63.20
C ALA A 595 -17.35 -31.64 62.81
N SER A 596 -18.13 -32.73 62.79
CA SER A 596 -19.55 -32.69 62.39
C SER A 596 -20.52 -32.34 63.52
N ARG A 597 -20.03 -32.09 64.75
CA ARG A 597 -20.86 -31.80 65.93
C ARG A 597 -20.99 -30.32 66.32
N SER A 598 -20.33 -29.39 65.64
CA SER A 598 -20.51 -27.95 65.90
C SER A 598 -21.20 -27.27 64.72
N GLY A 599 -22.48 -26.91 64.91
CA GLY A 599 -23.29 -26.24 63.91
C GLY A 599 -22.81 -24.82 63.59
N SER A 600 -22.55 -24.58 62.31
CA SER A 600 -22.82 -23.31 61.59
C SER A 600 -22.64 -23.57 60.08
N PRO A 601 -23.55 -23.13 59.19
CA PRO A 601 -23.39 -23.33 57.76
C PRO A 601 -22.71 -22.11 57.13
N ASP A 602 -21.38 -22.03 57.23
CA ASP A 602 -20.61 -21.10 56.41
C ASP A 602 -20.07 -21.84 55.18
N PHE A 603 -20.69 -21.58 54.05
CA PHE A 603 -20.21 -22.02 52.73
C PHE A 603 -19.12 -21.02 52.29
N PRO A 604 -17.84 -21.40 52.21
CA PRO A 604 -16.81 -20.46 51.82
C PRO A 604 -16.92 -20.19 50.31
N LEU A 605 -17.20 -18.94 49.95
CA LEU A 605 -17.08 -18.47 48.57
C LEU A 605 -15.62 -18.57 48.11
N PRO A 606 -15.35 -18.95 46.85
CA PRO A 606 -13.99 -19.08 46.35
C PRO A 606 -13.31 -17.70 46.35
N THR A 607 -12.25 -17.57 47.14
CA THR A 607 -11.43 -16.36 47.24
C THR A 607 -10.79 -16.07 45.87
N THR A 608 -11.11 -14.89 45.34
CA THR A 608 -10.72 -14.39 44.02
C THR A 608 -9.29 -13.84 44.02
N ASP A 609 -8.32 -14.59 44.53
CA ASP A 609 -6.95 -14.07 44.69
C ASP A 609 -6.16 -13.99 43.37
N ASN A 610 -6.70 -14.56 42.29
CA ASN A 610 -6.08 -14.52 40.95
C ASN A 610 -6.51 -13.31 40.09
N ARG A 611 -7.31 -12.38 40.62
CA ARG A 611 -7.68 -11.14 39.91
C ARG A 611 -6.60 -10.06 39.95
N ARG A 612 -5.79 -9.98 41.03
CA ARG A 612 -4.75 -8.96 41.20
C ARG A 612 -3.59 -9.11 40.22
N GLY A 613 -3.06 -10.33 40.02
CA GLY A 613 -2.01 -10.57 39.02
C GLY A 613 -2.49 -10.32 37.58
N ARG A 614 -3.79 -10.56 37.32
CA ARG A 614 -4.44 -10.35 36.02
C ARG A 614 -4.69 -8.86 35.72
N THR A 615 -4.91 -8.00 36.73
CA THR A 615 -5.08 -6.55 36.56
C THR A 615 -3.76 -5.79 36.58
N ILE A 616 -2.76 -6.26 37.34
CA ILE A 616 -1.45 -5.60 37.39
C ILE A 616 -0.67 -5.82 36.09
N PHE A 617 -0.61 -7.05 35.54
CA PHE A 617 0.16 -7.31 34.31
C PHE A 617 -0.54 -6.81 33.04
N THR A 618 -1.87 -6.92 32.95
CA THR A 618 -2.63 -6.29 31.84
C THR A 618 -2.67 -4.78 31.99
N GLY A 619 -2.64 -4.25 33.22
CA GLY A 619 -2.56 -2.82 33.52
C GLY A 619 -1.18 -2.22 33.21
N THR A 620 -0.08 -2.93 33.47
CA THR A 620 1.27 -2.48 33.10
C THR A 620 1.52 -2.59 31.60
N LEU A 621 1.00 -3.61 30.92
CA LEU A 621 1.13 -3.77 29.47
C LEU A 621 0.18 -2.83 28.69
N SER A 622 -1.05 -2.64 29.18
CA SER A 622 -1.93 -1.56 28.70
C SER A 622 -1.36 -0.20 29.07
N GLY A 623 -0.58 -0.10 30.15
CA GLY A 623 0.20 1.07 30.52
C GLY A 623 1.32 1.35 29.53
N ILE A 624 2.05 0.35 29.06
CA ILE A 624 3.07 0.51 28.00
C ILE A 624 2.42 0.85 26.65
N LEU A 625 1.31 0.18 26.30
CA LEU A 625 0.54 0.51 25.11
C LEU A 625 -0.05 1.92 25.21
N ALA A 626 -0.57 2.30 26.39
CA ALA A 626 -1.07 3.65 26.68
C ALA A 626 0.05 4.69 26.69
N VAL A 627 1.26 4.34 27.16
CA VAL A 627 2.44 5.22 27.13
C VAL A 627 2.95 5.38 25.71
N LEU A 628 2.92 4.35 24.85
CA LEU A 628 3.18 4.49 23.42
C LEU A 628 2.06 5.29 22.72
N LEU A 629 0.79 5.04 23.05
CA LEU A 629 -0.38 5.77 22.57
C LEU A 629 -0.37 7.25 22.99
N VAL A 630 0.14 7.57 24.19
CA VAL A 630 0.23 8.93 24.73
C VAL A 630 1.53 9.60 24.26
N ALA A 631 2.66 8.90 24.21
CA ALA A 631 3.92 9.45 23.70
C ALA A 631 3.81 9.85 22.23
N PHE A 632 3.18 9.02 21.39
CA PHE A 632 2.95 9.34 19.98
C PHE A 632 1.66 10.14 19.74
N GLY A 633 0.62 9.94 20.56
CA GLY A 633 -0.65 10.68 20.44
C GLY A 633 -0.63 12.11 20.98
N PHE A 634 0.26 12.45 21.93
CA PHE A 634 0.46 13.84 22.40
C PHE A 634 1.73 14.48 21.83
N GLY A 635 2.76 13.71 21.47
CA GLY A 635 3.95 14.24 20.78
C GLY A 635 3.62 14.86 19.42
N ALA A 636 2.65 14.29 18.69
CA ALA A 636 2.23 14.79 17.38
C ALA A 636 1.33 16.04 17.42
N PHE A 637 0.64 16.32 18.53
CA PHE A 637 -0.06 17.61 18.72
C PHE A 637 0.90 18.78 18.97
N SER A 638 2.17 18.49 19.26
CA SER A 638 3.20 19.50 19.48
C SER A 638 3.88 19.93 18.16
N GLY A 639 3.90 19.05 17.15
CA GLY A 639 4.49 19.32 15.83
C GLY A 639 3.61 20.20 14.93
N THR A 640 2.29 20.24 15.16
CA THR A 640 1.37 21.11 14.41
C THR A 640 1.58 22.59 14.73
N ALA A 641 2.19 22.95 15.85
CA ALA A 641 2.49 24.33 16.21
C ALA A 641 3.81 24.86 15.60
N ALA A 642 4.70 23.97 15.12
CA ALA A 642 5.98 24.36 14.51
C ALA A 642 5.92 24.46 12.98
N ALA A 643 4.95 23.81 12.33
CA ALA A 643 4.81 23.78 10.87
C ALA A 643 4.09 25.01 10.27
N ASP A 644 3.51 25.87 11.10
CA ASP A 644 2.76 27.05 10.66
C ASP A 644 3.74 28.20 10.31
N GLY A 645 4.45 28.05 9.17
CA GLY A 645 5.38 29.05 8.64
C GLY A 645 6.53 28.53 7.77
N GLN A 646 6.76 27.22 7.70
CA GLN A 646 7.78 26.66 6.80
C GLN A 646 7.36 26.80 5.34
N VAL A 647 8.31 27.13 4.46
CA VAL A 647 8.12 27.16 3.00
C VAL A 647 8.13 25.73 2.49
N VAL A 648 7.07 25.33 1.80
CA VAL A 648 7.03 24.02 1.13
C VAL A 648 7.62 24.17 -0.27
N ILE A 649 8.65 23.37 -0.57
CA ILE A 649 9.37 23.35 -1.85
C ILE A 649 9.06 22.03 -2.55
N TYR A 650 8.40 22.07 -3.70
CA TYR A 650 8.24 20.88 -4.55
C TYR A 650 9.28 20.91 -5.66
N THR A 651 10.00 19.81 -5.86
CA THR A 651 11.08 19.73 -6.84
C THR A 651 10.98 18.48 -7.70
N ASN A 652 11.31 18.59 -8.99
CA ASN A 652 11.61 17.43 -9.84
C ASN A 652 13.11 17.24 -10.07
N ALA A 653 13.95 18.10 -9.46
CA ALA A 653 15.38 18.07 -9.63
C ALA A 653 16.00 16.82 -8.99
N ASP A 654 17.13 16.39 -9.55
CA ASP A 654 17.99 15.32 -9.06
C ASP A 654 18.74 15.71 -7.77
N ASP A 655 19.30 14.71 -7.08
CA ASP A 655 19.81 14.83 -5.72
C ASP A 655 20.97 15.82 -5.59
N GLU A 656 21.81 15.93 -6.62
CA GLU A 656 22.89 16.92 -6.67
C GLU A 656 22.34 18.34 -6.66
N ALA A 657 21.28 18.61 -7.43
CA ALA A 657 20.61 19.90 -7.44
C ALA A 657 19.87 20.16 -6.12
N VAL A 658 19.17 19.16 -5.57
CA VAL A 658 18.50 19.28 -4.28
C VAL A 658 19.50 19.58 -3.16
N THR A 659 20.64 18.89 -3.14
CA THR A 659 21.73 19.13 -2.19
C THR A 659 22.27 20.56 -2.31
N ALA A 660 22.50 21.04 -3.53
CA ALA A 660 22.94 22.41 -3.76
C ALA A 660 21.88 23.44 -3.32
N PHE A 661 20.59 23.17 -3.54
CA PHE A 661 19.50 24.01 -3.03
C PHE A 661 19.51 24.05 -1.49
N GLN A 662 19.62 22.90 -0.83
CA GLN A 662 19.69 22.80 0.62
C GLN A 662 20.90 23.55 1.18
N ASN A 663 22.09 23.36 0.61
CA ASN A 663 23.31 24.07 0.99
C ASN A 663 23.15 25.59 0.86
N ALA A 664 22.59 26.06 -0.26
CA ALA A 664 22.32 27.48 -0.50
C ALA A 664 21.31 28.05 0.51
N LEU A 665 20.23 27.31 0.79
CA LEU A 665 19.21 27.72 1.77
C LEU A 665 19.79 27.77 3.19
N ASN A 666 20.57 26.76 3.58
CA ASN A 666 21.17 26.66 4.91
C ASN A 666 22.22 27.76 5.12
N ALA A 667 23.09 28.00 4.13
CA ALA A 667 24.05 29.10 4.16
C ALA A 667 23.38 30.49 4.32
N ASN A 668 22.14 30.64 3.83
CA ASN A 668 21.33 31.85 3.96
C ASN A 668 20.42 31.87 5.20
N ARG A 669 20.66 31.00 6.20
CA ARG A 669 19.93 30.93 7.49
C ARG A 669 18.45 30.56 7.35
N PHE A 670 18.14 29.71 6.37
CA PHE A 670 16.84 29.08 6.20
C PHE A 670 16.76 27.67 6.79
N GLU A 671 17.79 27.20 7.51
CA GLU A 671 17.78 25.94 8.26
C GLU A 671 16.47 25.78 9.07
N ASN A 672 15.80 24.63 8.92
CA ASN A 672 14.52 24.31 9.56
C ASN A 672 13.33 25.21 9.17
N LYS A 673 13.43 26.07 8.14
CA LYS A 673 12.34 26.93 7.65
C LYS A 673 11.71 26.44 6.35
N TYR A 674 12.17 25.34 5.80
CA TYR A 674 11.63 24.76 4.57
C TYR A 674 11.47 23.26 4.72
N VAL A 675 10.63 22.69 3.87
CA VAL A 675 10.53 21.24 3.61
C VAL A 675 10.61 21.09 2.10
N ILE A 676 11.55 20.27 1.62
CA ILE A 676 11.64 19.89 0.20
C ILE A 676 10.91 18.57 0.05
N GLN A 677 10.16 18.42 -1.04
CA GLN A 677 9.63 17.14 -1.46
C GLN A 677 9.96 16.94 -2.93
N SER A 678 10.64 15.83 -3.22
CA SER A 678 10.98 15.41 -4.57
C SER A 678 9.86 14.59 -5.18
N PHE A 679 9.64 14.79 -6.48
CA PHE A 679 8.63 14.11 -7.28
C PHE A 679 9.22 13.76 -8.64
N GLY A 680 8.67 12.75 -9.33
CA GLY A 680 8.95 12.58 -10.75
C GLY A 680 8.46 13.78 -11.56
N THR A 681 9.16 14.15 -12.64
CA THR A 681 8.77 15.28 -13.50
C THR A 681 7.32 15.14 -14.00
N SER A 682 6.90 13.95 -14.37
CA SER A 682 5.51 13.69 -14.78
C SER A 682 4.51 13.92 -13.63
N GLU A 683 4.84 13.46 -12.43
CA GLU A 683 3.97 13.57 -11.25
C GLU A 683 3.81 15.01 -10.78
N LEU A 684 4.91 15.77 -10.66
CA LEU A 684 4.86 17.16 -10.25
C LEU A 684 4.19 18.03 -11.32
N GLY A 685 4.48 17.78 -12.61
CA GLY A 685 3.84 18.48 -13.73
C GLY A 685 2.33 18.25 -13.72
N GLY A 686 1.91 17.01 -13.48
CA GLY A 686 0.51 16.67 -13.34
C GLY A 686 -0.16 17.37 -12.15
N LYS A 687 0.44 17.30 -10.96
CA LYS A 687 -0.05 18.02 -9.77
C LYS A 687 -0.16 19.52 -10.00
N LEU A 688 0.82 20.13 -10.67
CA LEU A 688 0.87 21.55 -10.96
C LEU A 688 -0.29 21.99 -11.86
N LEU A 689 -0.53 21.26 -12.94
CA LEU A 689 -1.62 21.53 -13.88
C LEU A 689 -3.00 21.29 -13.25
N ALA A 690 -3.08 20.37 -12.29
CA ALA A 690 -4.31 19.92 -11.65
C ALA A 690 -4.77 20.76 -10.48
N GLU A 691 -3.89 20.97 -9.51
CA GLU A 691 -4.20 21.65 -8.25
C GLU A 691 -4.09 23.17 -8.42
N GLY A 692 -3.29 23.65 -9.38
CA GLY A 692 -3.10 25.08 -9.64
C GLY A 692 -2.73 25.83 -8.36
N LYS A 693 -3.43 26.93 -8.07
CA LYS A 693 -3.22 27.73 -6.85
C LYS A 693 -3.52 27.00 -5.54
N ALA A 694 -4.19 25.84 -5.58
CA ALA A 694 -4.49 25.03 -4.40
C ALA A 694 -3.34 24.09 -4.00
N LEU A 695 -2.25 24.05 -4.78
CA LEU A 695 -1.06 23.25 -4.48
C LEU A 695 -0.48 23.62 -3.10
N GLU A 696 0.01 22.62 -2.37
CA GLU A 696 0.62 22.84 -1.05
C GLU A 696 1.89 23.69 -1.15
N ALA A 697 2.68 23.50 -2.20
CA ALA A 697 3.96 24.18 -2.41
C ALA A 697 3.83 25.71 -2.38
N ASP A 698 4.82 26.37 -1.78
CA ASP A 698 4.99 27.83 -1.84
C ASP A 698 6.02 28.21 -2.92
N LEU A 699 6.99 27.33 -3.14
CA LEU A 699 8.04 27.44 -4.14
C LEU A 699 8.14 26.11 -4.90
N ILE A 700 8.39 26.18 -6.20
CA ILE A 700 8.63 24.99 -7.01
C ILE A 700 9.94 25.12 -7.79
N THR A 701 10.60 23.99 -8.01
CA THR A 701 11.66 23.83 -9.01
C THR A 701 11.18 22.76 -9.99
N MET A 702 10.99 23.17 -11.24
CA MET A 702 10.30 22.35 -12.25
C MET A 702 10.84 22.61 -13.65
N SER A 703 10.73 21.63 -14.56
CA SER A 703 11.02 21.86 -15.98
C SER A 703 10.26 23.09 -16.50
N SER A 704 10.97 23.98 -17.18
CA SER A 704 10.49 25.32 -17.52
C SER A 704 9.22 25.31 -18.35
N TYR A 705 9.05 24.33 -19.26
CA TYR A 705 7.86 24.19 -20.08
C TYR A 705 6.60 23.88 -19.26
N TYR A 706 6.70 23.11 -18.16
CA TYR A 706 5.56 22.87 -17.26
C TYR A 706 5.21 24.11 -16.47
N VAL A 707 6.21 24.88 -16.02
CA VAL A 707 6.00 26.17 -15.35
C VAL A 707 5.26 27.12 -16.29
N ASP A 708 5.72 27.23 -17.54
CA ASP A 708 5.14 28.12 -18.54
C ASP A 708 3.70 27.68 -18.90
N SER A 709 3.46 26.39 -19.15
CA SER A 709 2.12 25.87 -19.43
C SER A 709 1.17 25.97 -18.23
N ALA A 710 1.65 25.78 -17.00
CA ALA A 710 0.83 25.99 -15.80
C ALA A 710 0.52 27.47 -15.57
N GLN A 711 1.43 28.37 -15.90
CA GLN A 711 1.18 29.81 -15.85
C GLN A 711 0.13 30.25 -16.86
N GLU A 712 0.20 29.72 -18.10
CA GLU A 712 -0.77 29.99 -19.15
C GLU A 712 -2.17 29.47 -18.78
N ARG A 713 -2.24 28.26 -18.20
CA ARG A 713 -3.51 27.61 -17.86
C ARG A 713 -4.14 28.12 -16.56
N ASN A 714 -3.34 28.33 -15.51
CA ASN A 714 -3.82 28.55 -14.14
C ASN A 714 -3.44 29.93 -13.56
N HIS A 715 -2.59 30.72 -14.23
CA HIS A 715 -2.10 32.03 -13.78
C HIS A 715 -1.65 32.02 -12.30
N MET A 716 -0.73 31.12 -11.96
CA MET A 716 -0.47 30.68 -10.59
C MET A 716 0.86 31.12 -9.98
N PHE A 717 1.77 31.74 -10.74
CA PHE A 717 3.07 32.18 -10.24
C PHE A 717 3.16 33.71 -10.12
N ALA A 718 3.89 34.15 -9.10
CA ALA A 718 4.25 35.55 -8.89
C ALA A 718 5.58 35.90 -9.56
N ASP A 719 5.72 37.15 -9.98
CA ASP A 719 7.00 37.66 -10.49
C ASP A 719 8.10 37.57 -9.42
N LEU A 720 9.28 37.10 -9.83
CA LEU A 720 10.45 36.96 -8.95
C LEU A 720 11.19 38.28 -8.86
N THR A 721 11.01 38.99 -7.75
CA THR A 721 11.55 40.35 -7.54
C THR A 721 12.79 40.40 -6.66
N ASP A 722 13.01 39.36 -5.84
CA ASP A 722 14.14 39.29 -4.91
C ASP A 722 15.44 38.75 -5.56
N VAL A 723 15.34 38.11 -6.74
CA VAL A 723 16.48 37.54 -7.48
C VAL A 723 17.31 38.66 -8.11
N LYS A 724 18.61 38.73 -7.79
CA LYS A 724 19.50 39.80 -8.28
C LYS A 724 20.29 39.43 -9.52
N SER A 725 20.54 38.14 -9.72
CA SER A 725 21.32 37.64 -10.85
C SER A 725 20.62 37.94 -12.19
N GLN A 726 21.38 38.47 -13.14
CA GLN A 726 20.88 38.82 -14.49
C GLN A 726 21.15 37.67 -15.46
N LEU A 727 20.16 37.35 -16.28
CA LEU A 727 20.28 36.27 -17.28
C LEU A 727 21.32 36.61 -18.35
N LEU A 728 22.06 35.60 -18.77
CA LEU A 728 23.01 35.70 -19.86
C LEU A 728 22.27 35.83 -21.21
N GLN A 729 22.56 36.88 -21.97
CA GLN A 729 21.85 37.21 -23.21
C GLN A 729 22.09 36.20 -24.36
N ASP A 730 23.17 35.43 -24.31
CA ASP A 730 23.55 34.49 -25.37
C ASP A 730 23.11 33.03 -25.09
N SER A 731 22.26 32.80 -24.08
CA SER A 731 21.70 31.48 -23.78
C SER A 731 20.30 31.31 -24.38
N SER A 732 19.86 30.08 -24.64
CA SER A 732 18.48 29.78 -25.06
C SER A 732 17.41 30.21 -24.05
N ASN A 733 17.83 30.48 -22.80
CA ASN A 733 16.98 30.96 -21.70
C ASN A 733 17.05 32.47 -21.46
N SER A 734 17.74 33.22 -22.33
CA SER A 734 17.88 34.69 -22.25
C SER A 734 16.54 35.45 -22.22
N THR A 735 15.45 34.81 -22.64
CA THR A 735 14.08 35.35 -22.69
C THR A 735 13.16 34.84 -21.58
N ALA A 736 13.70 34.18 -20.54
CA ALA A 736 12.87 33.62 -19.47
C ALA A 736 11.98 34.72 -18.81
N PRO A 737 10.66 34.47 -18.67
CA PRO A 737 9.73 35.46 -18.16
C PRO A 737 9.95 35.78 -16.68
N ALA A 738 9.38 36.90 -16.20
CA ALA A 738 9.65 37.43 -14.85
C ALA A 738 9.22 36.50 -13.69
N TYR A 739 8.24 35.62 -13.91
CA TYR A 739 7.71 34.70 -12.90
C TYR A 739 8.56 33.45 -12.68
N ARG A 740 9.61 33.21 -13.49
CA ARG A 740 10.52 32.08 -13.30
C ARG A 740 11.98 32.44 -13.53
N ARG A 741 12.87 31.65 -12.93
CA ARG A 741 14.32 31.79 -13.11
C ARG A 741 14.96 30.41 -13.35
N PRO A 742 15.68 30.21 -14.47
CA PRO A 742 16.43 28.98 -14.75
C PRO A 742 17.39 28.60 -13.61
N THR A 743 17.34 27.35 -13.15
CA THR A 743 18.21 26.81 -12.11
C THR A 743 19.30 25.90 -12.67
N THR A 744 18.94 25.02 -13.61
CA THR A 744 19.79 23.97 -14.17
C THR A 744 19.55 23.84 -15.67
N VAL A 745 20.56 23.37 -16.40
CA VAL A 745 20.43 22.93 -17.79
C VAL A 745 20.94 21.50 -17.84
N GLN A 746 20.03 20.58 -18.14
CA GLN A 746 20.28 19.15 -18.23
C GLN A 746 20.46 18.77 -19.69
N GLU A 747 21.52 18.03 -20.01
CA GLU A 747 21.84 17.58 -21.37
C GLU A 747 21.80 16.06 -21.48
N GLY A 748 21.31 15.56 -22.62
CA GLY A 748 21.30 14.14 -22.94
C GLY A 748 22.65 13.68 -23.51
N ALA A 749 23.08 12.46 -23.15
CA ALA A 749 24.23 11.79 -23.74
C ALA A 749 24.07 10.26 -23.74
N ILE A 750 24.87 9.59 -24.57
CA ILE A 750 25.01 8.14 -24.55
C ILE A 750 26.12 7.79 -23.56
N PHE A 751 25.93 6.77 -22.74
CA PHE A 751 26.97 6.25 -21.84
C PHE A 751 27.03 4.73 -21.90
N TYR A 752 28.18 4.17 -21.55
CA TYR A 752 28.44 2.75 -21.69
C TYR A 752 29.38 2.22 -20.62
N ASN A 753 29.19 0.94 -20.27
CA ASN A 753 30.06 0.24 -19.35
C ASN A 753 31.24 -0.36 -20.12
N THR A 754 32.44 0.15 -19.87
CA THR A 754 33.68 -0.23 -20.55
C THR A 754 34.07 -1.70 -20.35
N THR A 755 33.61 -2.35 -19.28
CA THR A 755 33.86 -3.76 -19.01
C THR A 755 32.86 -4.65 -19.74
N VAL A 756 31.57 -4.42 -19.55
CA VAL A 756 30.51 -5.21 -20.19
C VAL A 756 30.57 -5.10 -21.71
N LEU A 757 30.78 -3.90 -22.25
CA LEU A 757 30.89 -3.67 -23.69
C LEU A 757 32.08 -4.43 -24.31
N ARG A 758 33.18 -4.59 -23.56
CA ARG A 758 34.34 -5.39 -23.97
C ARG A 758 34.07 -6.89 -23.88
N ASP A 759 33.43 -7.34 -22.81
CA ASP A 759 33.13 -8.76 -22.56
C ASP A 759 32.11 -9.31 -23.57
N GLU A 760 31.13 -8.50 -23.96
CA GLU A 760 30.13 -8.81 -25.00
C GLU A 760 30.65 -8.57 -26.43
N GLY A 761 31.81 -7.92 -26.59
CA GLY A 761 32.43 -7.66 -27.89
C GLY A 761 31.67 -6.65 -28.76
N LEU A 762 30.96 -5.70 -28.15
CA LEU A 762 30.14 -4.70 -28.84
C LEU A 762 30.96 -3.45 -29.20
N PRO A 763 30.68 -2.78 -30.34
CA PRO A 763 31.29 -1.50 -30.67
C PRO A 763 30.74 -0.36 -29.80
N VAL A 764 31.50 0.74 -29.68
CA VAL A 764 31.03 1.95 -28.99
C VAL A 764 30.16 2.77 -29.95
N PRO A 765 28.86 2.99 -29.65
CA PRO A 765 27.98 3.79 -30.51
C PRO A 765 28.42 5.25 -30.55
N GLN A 766 28.26 5.92 -31.69
CA GLN A 766 28.57 7.35 -31.87
C GLN A 766 27.31 8.21 -32.02
N SER A 767 26.22 7.62 -32.53
CA SER A 767 24.95 8.29 -32.77
C SER A 767 23.78 7.60 -32.06
N LEU A 768 22.65 8.28 -31.90
CA LEU A 768 21.40 7.66 -31.46
C LEU A 768 20.87 6.68 -32.51
N ALA A 769 21.11 6.93 -33.79
CA ALA A 769 20.78 6.00 -34.86
C ALA A 769 21.50 4.64 -34.70
N ASP A 770 22.75 4.62 -34.22
CA ASP A 770 23.48 3.36 -33.96
C ASP A 770 22.76 2.48 -32.95
N LEU A 771 22.08 3.07 -31.96
CA LEU A 771 21.33 2.33 -30.93
C LEU A 771 20.16 1.52 -31.51
N ALA A 772 19.72 1.82 -32.74
CA ALA A 772 18.71 1.03 -33.45
C ALA A 772 19.27 -0.25 -34.09
N ASP A 773 20.60 -0.43 -34.17
CA ASP A 773 21.21 -1.62 -34.77
C ASP A 773 20.92 -2.88 -33.93
N PRO A 774 20.38 -3.97 -34.53
CA PRO A 774 20.12 -5.24 -33.84
C PRO A 774 21.31 -5.85 -33.10
N ILE A 775 22.55 -5.45 -33.38
CA ILE A 775 23.74 -5.88 -32.63
C ILE A 775 23.65 -5.56 -31.15
N TYR A 776 22.92 -4.50 -30.77
CA TYR A 776 22.76 -4.06 -29.39
C TYR A 776 21.48 -4.61 -28.71
N ALA A 777 20.82 -5.60 -29.31
CA ALA A 777 19.58 -6.15 -28.77
C ALA A 777 19.75 -6.73 -27.35
N GLY A 778 18.94 -6.24 -26.40
CA GLY A 778 19.00 -6.60 -24.99
C GLY A 778 20.14 -5.95 -24.20
N GLN A 779 20.93 -5.07 -24.83
CA GLN A 779 22.12 -4.44 -24.24
C GLN A 779 22.02 -2.92 -24.13
N ILE A 780 20.82 -2.37 -24.37
CA ILE A 780 20.52 -0.95 -24.28
C ILE A 780 19.50 -0.73 -23.16
N SER A 781 19.67 0.34 -22.39
CA SER A 781 18.61 0.90 -21.56
C SER A 781 18.34 2.36 -21.93
N VAL A 782 17.07 2.71 -22.12
CA VAL A 782 16.63 4.08 -22.39
C VAL A 782 15.43 4.43 -21.52
N THR A 783 15.18 5.72 -21.36
CA THR A 783 14.07 6.20 -20.53
C THR A 783 12.79 6.32 -21.36
N ASP A 784 11.68 5.85 -20.83
CA ASP A 784 10.34 6.08 -21.36
C ASP A 784 9.94 7.55 -21.16
N MET A 785 9.46 8.17 -22.23
CA MET A 785 8.97 9.54 -22.23
C MET A 785 7.72 9.74 -21.33
N GLU A 786 6.92 8.70 -21.07
CA GLU A 786 5.80 8.82 -20.12
C GLU A 786 6.30 9.02 -18.67
N GLY A 787 7.41 8.37 -18.32
CA GLY A 787 7.94 8.34 -16.96
C GLY A 787 8.83 9.53 -16.61
N SER A 788 9.69 9.98 -17.53
CA SER A 788 10.68 11.03 -17.26
C SER A 788 10.98 11.92 -18.47
N SER A 789 11.24 13.20 -18.18
CA SER A 789 11.66 14.22 -19.16
C SER A 789 12.98 13.90 -19.83
N THR A 790 13.83 13.06 -19.24
CA THR A 790 15.08 12.58 -19.86
C THR A 790 14.79 11.80 -21.15
N GLY A 791 13.70 11.03 -21.21
CA GLY A 791 13.28 10.34 -22.44
C GLY A 791 12.92 11.31 -23.56
N TRP A 792 12.43 12.52 -23.21
CA TRP A 792 12.10 13.54 -24.19
C TRP A 792 13.33 14.12 -24.89
N LEU A 793 14.49 14.16 -24.23
CA LEU A 793 15.75 14.60 -24.84
C LEU A 793 16.13 13.72 -26.04
N MET A 794 15.98 12.40 -25.90
CA MET A 794 16.23 11.44 -26.97
C MET A 794 15.23 11.63 -28.13
N VAL A 795 13.94 11.76 -27.79
CA VAL A 795 12.89 11.93 -28.80
C VAL A 795 13.04 13.27 -29.53
N GLN A 796 13.46 14.34 -28.85
CA GLN A 796 13.77 15.63 -29.47
C GLN A 796 14.94 15.50 -30.45
N ALA A 797 16.03 14.84 -30.06
CA ALA A 797 17.18 14.62 -30.94
C ALA A 797 16.80 13.85 -32.21
N ILE A 798 16.01 12.78 -32.07
CA ILE A 798 15.54 11.99 -33.21
C ILE A 798 14.54 12.79 -34.07
N ALA A 799 13.60 13.49 -33.45
CA ALA A 799 12.58 14.25 -34.15
C ALA A 799 13.16 15.43 -34.94
N ASP A 800 14.20 16.10 -34.43
CA ASP A 800 14.86 17.19 -35.16
C ASP A 800 15.79 16.66 -36.27
N ALA A 801 16.60 15.63 -35.97
CA ALA A 801 17.56 15.09 -36.93
C ALA A 801 16.92 14.30 -38.08
N TYR A 802 15.87 13.50 -37.78
CA TYR A 802 15.28 12.53 -38.72
C TYR A 802 13.77 12.73 -38.96
N GLY A 803 13.13 13.69 -38.26
CA GLY A 803 11.70 13.93 -38.35
C GLY A 803 10.84 12.87 -37.63
N THR A 804 9.55 13.17 -37.44
CA THR A 804 8.55 12.19 -36.93
C THR A 804 7.93 11.34 -38.05
N GLY A 805 8.60 11.25 -39.20
CA GLY A 805 8.19 10.51 -40.39
C GLY A 805 8.58 9.02 -40.32
N GLU A 806 8.80 8.40 -41.48
CA GLU A 806 9.16 6.97 -41.56
C GLU A 806 10.56 6.69 -40.98
N GLU A 807 11.55 7.55 -41.28
CA GLU A 807 12.96 7.38 -40.85
C GLU A 807 13.14 7.48 -39.33
N GLY A 808 12.70 8.58 -38.70
CA GLY A 808 12.76 8.71 -37.25
C GLY A 808 11.90 7.66 -36.51
N ARG A 809 10.80 7.20 -37.13
CA ARG A 809 9.99 6.11 -36.59
C ARG A 809 10.74 4.78 -36.62
N GLU A 810 11.46 4.46 -37.69
CA GLU A 810 12.27 3.25 -37.79
C GLU A 810 13.39 3.23 -36.73
N ILE A 811 14.09 4.35 -36.57
CA ILE A 811 15.16 4.50 -35.57
C ILE A 811 14.61 4.33 -34.17
N LEU A 812 13.60 5.11 -33.77
CA LEU A 812 13.05 5.05 -32.41
C LEU A 812 12.43 3.68 -32.11
N THR A 813 11.78 3.07 -33.11
CA THR A 813 11.25 1.69 -33.00
C THR A 813 12.38 0.67 -32.81
N GLY A 814 13.49 0.82 -33.53
CA GLY A 814 14.68 -0.02 -33.39
C GLY A 814 15.30 0.09 -31.99
N ILE A 815 15.45 1.32 -31.48
CA ILE A 815 15.94 1.58 -30.12
C ILE A 815 15.03 0.91 -29.09
N TYR A 816 13.71 1.09 -29.19
CA TYR A 816 12.77 0.45 -28.25
C TYR A 816 12.75 -1.07 -28.36
N ARG A 817 12.93 -1.62 -29.56
CA ARG A 817 13.04 -3.07 -29.78
C ARG A 817 14.31 -3.62 -29.13
N ASN A 818 15.43 -2.90 -29.25
CA ASN A 818 16.71 -3.31 -28.67
C ASN A 818 16.75 -3.11 -27.15
N ALA A 819 16.11 -2.06 -26.63
CA ALA A 819 15.98 -1.85 -25.19
C ALA A 819 15.08 -2.92 -24.55
N GLY A 820 13.99 -3.31 -25.22
CA GLY A 820 13.12 -4.40 -24.78
C GLY A 820 12.61 -4.19 -23.35
N PRO A 821 12.94 -5.08 -22.39
CA PRO A 821 12.52 -4.94 -20.99
C PRO A 821 13.25 -3.82 -20.23
N HIS A 822 14.36 -3.29 -20.76
CA HIS A 822 15.19 -2.26 -20.13
C HIS A 822 14.76 -0.83 -20.49
N LEU A 823 13.49 -0.65 -20.83
CA LEU A 823 12.84 0.65 -20.96
C LEU A 823 12.47 1.16 -19.55
N GLN A 824 13.15 2.20 -19.09
CA GLN A 824 13.10 2.67 -17.70
C GLN A 824 12.09 3.80 -17.52
N MET A 825 11.39 3.84 -16.38
CA MET A 825 10.45 4.93 -16.07
C MET A 825 11.11 6.14 -15.41
N SER A 826 12.36 6.00 -14.92
CA SER A 826 13.14 7.09 -14.32
C SER A 826 14.30 7.50 -15.23
N GLY A 827 14.65 8.80 -15.20
CA GLY A 827 15.78 9.36 -15.95
C GLY A 827 17.16 8.85 -15.49
N SER A 828 17.31 8.46 -14.23
CA SER A 828 18.53 7.84 -13.70
C SER A 828 18.57 6.32 -13.92
N GLY A 829 17.44 5.71 -14.27
CA GLY A 829 17.29 4.27 -14.48
C GLY A 829 18.30 3.67 -15.45
N PRO A 830 18.49 4.25 -16.66
CA PRO A 830 19.44 3.72 -17.63
C PRO A 830 20.87 3.70 -17.12
N LEU A 831 21.31 4.76 -16.42
CA LEU A 831 22.66 4.81 -15.87
C LEU A 831 22.85 3.73 -14.81
N ASN A 832 21.86 3.48 -13.95
CA ASN A 832 21.92 2.41 -12.95
C ASN A 832 21.96 1.01 -13.57
N SER A 833 21.22 0.75 -14.66
CA SER A 833 21.33 -0.51 -15.41
C SER A 833 22.72 -0.68 -16.04
N VAL A 834 23.33 0.39 -16.56
CA VAL A 834 24.69 0.35 -17.12
C VAL A 834 25.76 0.20 -16.02
N ARG A 835 25.62 0.93 -14.90
CA ARG A 835 26.45 0.77 -13.69
C ARG A 835 26.44 -0.68 -13.27
N SER A 836 25.24 -1.26 -13.07
CA SER A 836 25.09 -2.64 -12.59
C SER A 836 25.57 -3.70 -13.60
N GLY A 837 25.83 -3.30 -14.84
CA GLY A 837 26.15 -4.22 -15.92
C GLY A 837 24.98 -5.13 -16.26
N GLU A 838 23.75 -4.68 -15.98
CA GLU A 838 22.54 -5.31 -16.50
C GLU A 838 22.47 -5.18 -18.02
N VAL A 839 22.97 -4.04 -18.55
CA VAL A 839 23.09 -3.71 -19.97
C VAL A 839 24.43 -3.02 -20.23
N ALA A 840 24.93 -3.08 -21.47
CA ALA A 840 26.19 -2.45 -21.84
C ALA A 840 26.10 -0.93 -22.08
N ILE A 841 24.98 -0.45 -22.62
CA ILE A 841 24.80 0.92 -23.14
C ILE A 841 23.52 1.53 -22.55
N GLY A 842 23.53 2.84 -22.33
CA GLY A 842 22.33 3.58 -21.99
C GLY A 842 22.33 5.01 -22.49
N PHE A 843 21.15 5.63 -22.48
CA PHE A 843 20.97 7.05 -22.77
C PHE A 843 20.32 7.74 -21.57
N GLY A 844 20.88 8.89 -21.18
CA GLY A 844 20.38 9.66 -20.03
C GLY A 844 21.11 10.97 -19.86
N LEU A 845 21.20 11.44 -18.60
CA LEU A 845 21.78 12.73 -18.27
C LEU A 845 23.31 12.69 -18.31
N ARG A 846 23.90 13.62 -19.06
CA ARG A 846 25.34 13.68 -19.33
C ARG A 846 26.20 13.88 -18.08
N HIS A 847 25.78 14.75 -17.17
CA HIS A 847 26.58 15.09 -15.97
C HIS A 847 26.77 13.90 -15.04
N GLN A 848 25.78 13.01 -14.95
CA GLN A 848 25.85 11.81 -14.12
C GLN A 848 26.91 10.83 -14.63
N ALA A 849 27.00 10.62 -15.95
CA ALA A 849 28.03 9.77 -16.54
C ALA A 849 29.45 10.34 -16.37
N ILE A 850 29.59 11.67 -16.39
CA ILE A 850 30.86 12.36 -16.11
C ILE A 850 31.28 12.16 -14.66
N ALA A 851 30.34 12.26 -13.72
CA ALA A 851 30.59 12.03 -12.30
C ALA A 851 31.14 10.61 -12.07
N ASP A 852 30.48 9.58 -12.61
CA ASP A 852 30.91 8.17 -12.51
C ASP A 852 32.32 7.94 -13.05
N LYS A 853 32.62 8.53 -14.21
CA LYS A 853 33.95 8.44 -14.82
C LYS A 853 35.01 9.06 -13.92
N ASN A 854 34.70 10.18 -13.27
CA ASN A 854 35.63 10.86 -12.35
C ASN A 854 35.81 10.10 -11.02
N GLU A 855 34.80 9.36 -10.58
CA GLU A 855 34.86 8.47 -9.42
C GLU A 855 35.64 7.17 -9.70
N GLY A 856 35.96 6.90 -10.98
CA GLY A 856 36.72 5.73 -11.40
C GLY A 856 35.88 4.47 -11.58
N LEU A 857 34.55 4.61 -11.66
CA LEU A 857 33.65 3.53 -12.07
C LEU A 857 33.94 3.14 -13.54
N PRO A 858 33.62 1.90 -13.97
CA PRO A 858 33.90 1.42 -15.33
C PRO A 858 32.96 2.02 -16.39
N ILE A 859 32.63 3.31 -16.28
CA ILE A 859 31.68 4.05 -17.11
C ILE A 859 32.41 5.08 -17.96
N ASP A 860 32.01 5.19 -19.23
CA ASP A 860 32.43 6.27 -20.11
C ASP A 860 31.21 6.76 -20.94
N TYR A 861 31.35 7.88 -21.64
CA TYR A 861 30.25 8.55 -22.33
C TYR A 861 30.63 9.02 -23.74
N VAL A 862 29.60 9.23 -24.56
CA VAL A 862 29.67 9.75 -25.93
C VAL A 862 28.62 10.85 -26.09
N ASP A 863 29.07 12.00 -26.58
CA ASP A 863 28.20 13.08 -27.02
C ASP A 863 27.67 12.72 -28.42
N PRO A 864 26.34 12.53 -28.61
CA PRO A 864 25.78 12.01 -29.85
C PRO A 864 25.98 12.98 -31.03
N GLU A 865 26.11 12.42 -32.24
CA GLU A 865 26.24 13.19 -33.48
C GLU A 865 25.01 14.07 -33.77
N GLU A 866 23.82 13.61 -33.38
CA GLU A 866 22.57 14.37 -33.48
C GLU A 866 22.53 15.60 -32.56
N GLY A 867 23.38 15.62 -31.53
CA GLY A 867 23.56 16.72 -30.61
C GLY A 867 23.07 16.46 -29.18
N ASN A 868 23.68 17.16 -28.23
CA ASN A 868 23.31 17.20 -26.83
C ASN A 868 22.15 18.17 -26.64
N TYR A 869 20.92 17.67 -26.78
CA TYR A 869 19.72 18.44 -26.49
C TYR A 869 19.64 18.78 -25.01
N SER A 870 19.08 19.96 -24.71
CA SER A 870 19.00 20.48 -23.36
C SER A 870 17.57 20.75 -22.89
N LEU A 871 17.29 20.39 -21.64
CA LEU A 871 16.10 20.79 -20.90
C LEU A 871 16.51 21.72 -19.76
N THR A 872 15.71 22.75 -19.54
CA THR A 872 15.97 23.73 -18.49
C THR A 872 14.95 23.58 -17.39
N GLU A 873 15.40 23.48 -16.15
CA GLU A 873 14.53 23.59 -14.98
C GLU A 873 14.60 25.02 -14.44
N SER A 874 13.49 25.47 -13.88
CA SER A 874 13.35 26.81 -13.33
C SER A 874 12.75 26.76 -11.94
N VAL A 875 13.15 27.73 -11.11
CA VAL A 875 12.46 28.06 -9.86
C VAL A 875 11.31 29.04 -10.15
N ALA A 876 10.17 28.84 -9.48
CA ALA A 876 9.03 29.74 -9.50
C ALA A 876 8.33 29.77 -8.12
N VAL A 877 7.69 30.88 -7.78
CA VAL A 877 6.97 31.06 -6.50
C VAL A 877 5.48 31.11 -6.76
N LEU A 878 4.69 30.32 -6.02
CA LEU A 878 3.24 30.30 -6.16
C LEU A 878 2.61 31.59 -5.63
N ASP A 879 1.70 32.16 -6.40
CA ASP A 879 0.82 33.26 -6.01
C ASP A 879 -0.46 32.73 -5.35
N LYS A 880 -0.46 32.70 -4.02
CA LYS A 880 -1.61 32.38 -3.17
C LYS A 880 -2.32 33.63 -2.64
N GLY A 881 -2.11 34.80 -3.26
CA GLY A 881 -2.65 36.09 -2.80
C GLY A 881 -2.17 36.42 -1.39
N ASP A 882 -3.11 36.74 -0.48
CA ASP A 882 -2.82 37.08 0.92
C ASP A 882 -2.15 35.93 1.71
N ARG A 883 -2.19 34.70 1.20
CA ARG A 883 -1.60 33.52 1.84
C ARG A 883 -0.20 33.18 1.32
N THR A 884 0.33 33.94 0.36
CA THR A 884 1.67 33.70 -0.19
C THR A 884 2.72 33.83 0.91
N ASN A 885 3.56 32.81 1.08
CA ASN A 885 4.60 32.83 2.12
C ASN A 885 5.68 33.86 1.74
N PRO A 886 5.92 34.90 2.57
CA PRO A 886 6.88 35.95 2.24
C PRO A 886 8.34 35.45 2.19
N LEU A 887 8.64 34.29 2.80
CA LEU A 887 9.96 33.69 2.72
C LEU A 887 10.24 33.02 1.38
N ALA A 888 9.21 32.63 0.63
CA ALA A 888 9.38 31.89 -0.63
C ALA A 888 10.18 32.68 -1.67
N GLN A 889 9.92 33.98 -1.84
CA GLN A 889 10.67 34.87 -2.73
C GLN A 889 12.16 34.94 -2.36
N ARG A 890 12.45 35.07 -1.05
CA ARG A 890 13.82 35.10 -0.55
C ARG A 890 14.55 33.77 -0.70
N MET A 891 13.82 32.66 -0.59
CA MET A 891 14.38 31.32 -0.82
C MET A 891 14.66 31.08 -2.31
N ALA A 892 13.78 31.51 -3.21
CA ALA A 892 14.04 31.48 -4.65
C ALA A 892 15.29 32.31 -5.00
N ALA A 893 15.44 33.49 -4.41
CA ALA A 893 16.64 34.31 -4.56
C ALA A 893 17.90 33.61 -4.03
N ALA A 894 17.83 32.93 -2.88
CA ALA A 894 18.97 32.19 -2.33
C ALA A 894 19.37 31.00 -3.24
N ILE A 895 18.40 30.25 -3.76
CA ILE A 895 18.64 29.14 -4.70
C ILE A 895 19.40 29.62 -5.94
N ILE A 896 19.02 30.77 -6.50
CA ILE A 896 19.69 31.34 -7.67
C ILE A 896 21.01 32.03 -7.29
N ASP A 897 20.95 33.10 -6.49
CA ASP A 897 22.08 34.00 -6.27
C ASP A 897 23.22 33.35 -5.47
N ALA A 898 22.92 32.36 -4.61
CA ALA A 898 23.92 31.67 -3.79
C ALA A 898 24.14 30.21 -4.19
N GLY A 899 23.15 29.53 -4.78
CA GLY A 899 23.25 28.12 -5.16
C GLY A 899 23.91 27.86 -6.51
N ARG A 900 23.81 28.81 -7.46
CA ARG A 900 24.37 28.64 -8.81
C ARG A 900 25.86 28.28 -8.87
N PRO A 901 26.78 28.85 -8.05
CA PRO A 901 28.18 28.45 -8.06
C PRO A 901 28.43 26.97 -7.72
N GLU A 902 27.59 26.37 -6.89
CA GLU A 902 27.65 24.94 -6.57
C GLU A 902 27.04 24.11 -7.69
N LEU A 903 25.86 24.52 -8.20
CA LEU A 903 25.21 23.88 -9.35
C LEU A 903 26.11 23.83 -10.57
N LEU A 904 26.90 24.88 -10.85
CA LEU A 904 27.83 24.92 -11.99
C LEU A 904 28.91 23.83 -11.96
N ARG A 905 29.19 23.23 -10.79
CA ARG A 905 30.14 22.11 -10.71
C ARG A 905 29.56 20.84 -11.34
N THR A 906 28.24 20.69 -11.28
CA THR A 906 27.51 19.52 -11.79
C THR A 906 26.87 19.83 -13.16
N TYR A 907 26.24 20.99 -13.31
CA TYR A 907 25.58 21.47 -14.54
C TYR A 907 26.43 22.58 -15.17
N PRO A 908 27.30 22.26 -16.14
CA PRO A 908 28.39 23.16 -16.57
C PRO A 908 27.94 24.34 -17.43
N ASN A 909 26.65 24.43 -17.76
CA ASN A 909 26.12 25.47 -18.63
C ASN A 909 25.85 26.78 -17.84
N PRO A 910 26.50 27.89 -18.22
CA PRO A 910 26.25 29.19 -17.61
C PRO A 910 24.89 29.75 -18.04
N LEU A 911 24.14 30.26 -17.06
CA LEU A 911 22.80 30.85 -17.21
C LEU A 911 22.79 32.34 -16.85
N TYR A 912 23.72 32.81 -16.01
CA TYR A 912 23.73 34.17 -15.49
C TYR A 912 25.03 34.92 -15.81
N VAL A 913 24.94 36.25 -15.89
CA VAL A 913 26.09 37.13 -16.14
C VAL A 913 27.13 36.97 -15.02
N GLY A 914 28.37 36.65 -15.38
CA GLY A 914 29.47 36.45 -14.44
C GLY A 914 29.78 34.99 -14.11
N GLU A 915 28.96 34.05 -14.57
CA GLU A 915 29.26 32.62 -14.51
C GLU A 915 30.34 32.24 -15.55
N GLN A 916 31.25 31.34 -15.17
CA GLN A 916 32.24 30.76 -16.10
C GLN A 916 31.87 29.31 -16.39
N ALA A 917 31.83 28.95 -17.67
CA ALA A 917 31.67 27.56 -18.08
C ALA A 917 32.92 26.78 -17.66
N PRO A 918 32.78 25.64 -16.97
CA PRO A 918 33.91 24.75 -16.70
C PRO A 918 34.41 24.09 -18.01
N ASP A 919 35.63 23.55 -18.01
CA ASP A 919 36.28 22.91 -19.18
C ASP A 919 35.57 21.63 -19.69
N ASN A 920 34.44 21.24 -19.08
CA ASN A 920 33.71 19.98 -19.32
C ASN A 920 32.39 20.16 -20.11
N GLY A 921 32.25 21.23 -20.90
CA GLY A 921 31.08 21.46 -21.77
C GLY A 921 30.79 20.29 -22.73
N SER A 922 29.55 20.21 -23.22
CA SER A 922 29.16 19.27 -24.28
C SER A 922 29.89 19.55 -25.59
N ALA A 923 30.20 18.48 -26.34
CA ALA A 923 30.82 18.63 -27.65
C ALA A 923 29.86 19.23 -28.69
N ASN A 924 28.56 18.89 -28.61
CA ASN A 924 27.55 19.25 -29.61
C ASN A 924 26.28 19.86 -28.95
N PRO A 925 26.34 20.98 -28.20
CA PRO A 925 25.16 21.55 -27.53
C PRO A 925 24.07 21.94 -28.54
N GLN A 926 22.83 21.47 -28.31
CA GLN A 926 21.66 21.76 -29.16
C GLN A 926 20.43 22.16 -28.33
N VAL A 927 19.52 22.90 -28.98
CA VAL A 927 18.24 23.32 -28.42
C VAL A 927 17.17 23.06 -29.46
N PHE A 928 16.03 22.52 -29.03
CA PHE A 928 14.93 22.23 -29.94
C PHE A 928 14.42 23.53 -30.61
N PRO A 929 14.20 23.52 -31.94
CA PRO A 929 13.89 24.75 -32.68
C PRO A 929 12.53 25.34 -32.34
N GLU A 930 11.56 24.52 -31.93
CA GLU A 930 10.24 24.97 -31.49
C GLU A 930 10.19 25.18 -29.96
N PRO A 931 9.34 26.11 -29.47
CA PRO A 931 9.10 26.25 -28.05
C PRO A 931 8.61 24.94 -27.43
N LEU A 932 9.30 24.49 -26.39
CA LEU A 932 8.89 23.34 -25.61
C LEU A 932 7.58 23.65 -24.88
N THR A 933 6.51 22.96 -25.25
CA THR A 933 5.15 23.13 -24.69
C THR A 933 4.56 21.77 -24.29
N VAL A 934 3.53 21.78 -23.44
CA VAL A 934 2.78 20.54 -23.10
C VAL A 934 2.10 19.93 -24.34
N ASP A 935 1.69 20.74 -25.32
CA ASP A 935 1.11 20.23 -26.57
C ASP A 935 2.16 19.52 -27.44
N LEU A 936 3.36 20.09 -27.55
CA LEU A 936 4.49 19.43 -28.24
C LEU A 936 4.92 18.15 -27.50
N LEU A 937 4.93 18.18 -26.16
CA LEU A 937 5.17 17.00 -25.34
C LEU A 937 4.16 15.89 -25.67
N GLN A 938 2.86 16.21 -25.75
CA GLN A 938 1.83 15.25 -26.12
C GLN A 938 2.05 14.68 -27.53
N ALA A 939 2.39 15.52 -28.50
CA ALA A 939 2.65 15.07 -29.87
C ALA A 939 3.84 14.10 -29.94
N HIS A 940 4.93 14.41 -29.23
CA HIS A 940 6.10 13.54 -29.13
C HIS A 940 5.82 12.26 -28.33
N GLN A 941 4.95 12.31 -27.30
CA GLN A 941 4.46 11.12 -26.60
C GLN A 941 3.67 10.22 -27.54
N ASP A 942 2.72 10.76 -28.30
CA ASP A 942 1.93 9.99 -29.25
C ASP A 942 2.81 9.32 -30.32
N PHE A 943 3.84 10.02 -30.80
CA PHE A 943 4.86 9.49 -31.70
C PHE A 943 5.67 8.36 -31.05
N SER A 944 6.17 8.59 -29.84
CA SER A 944 6.93 7.60 -29.05
C SER A 944 6.11 6.34 -28.79
N GLU A 945 4.84 6.48 -28.37
CA GLU A 945 3.90 5.36 -28.15
C GLU A 945 3.61 4.57 -29.43
N ALA A 946 3.48 5.25 -30.57
CA ALA A 946 3.33 4.56 -31.85
C ALA A 946 4.56 3.68 -32.15
N CYS A 947 5.77 4.20 -31.93
CA CYS A 947 7.02 3.45 -32.11
C CYS A 947 7.13 2.27 -31.13
N LYS A 948 6.77 2.45 -29.85
CA LYS A 948 6.76 1.38 -28.84
C LYS A 948 5.84 0.23 -29.23
N ARG A 949 4.65 0.53 -29.74
CA ARG A 949 3.70 -0.51 -30.21
C ARG A 949 4.27 -1.33 -31.35
N GLU A 950 4.87 -0.66 -32.33
CA GLU A 950 5.50 -1.32 -33.47
C GLU A 950 6.70 -2.17 -33.05
N ALA A 951 7.50 -1.70 -32.08
CA ALA A 951 8.60 -2.46 -31.50
C ALA A 951 8.11 -3.76 -30.83
N GLN A 952 6.94 -3.72 -30.20
CA GLN A 952 6.27 -4.86 -29.56
C GLN A 952 5.51 -5.77 -30.54
N GLY A 953 5.49 -5.46 -31.84
CA GLY A 953 4.76 -6.22 -32.86
C GLY A 953 3.24 -6.11 -32.76
N LYS A 954 2.72 -5.00 -32.22
CA LYS A 954 1.29 -4.72 -32.01
C LYS A 954 0.70 -3.78 -33.05
#